data_AF-A0A671V3K2-F1
#
_entry.id   AF-A0A671V3K2-F1
#
_cell.length_a   1.000
_cell.length_b   1.000
_cell.length_c   1.000
_cell.angle_alpha   90.00
_cell.angle_beta   90.00
_cell.angle_gamma   90.00
#
_symmetry.space_group_name_H-M   'P 1'
#
loop_
_entity.id
_entity.type
_entity.pdbx_description
1 polymer ?
#
loop_
_entity_poly.entity_id
_entity_poly.type
_entity_poly.pdbx_seq_one_letter_code
_entity_poly.pdbx_strand_id
1 'polypeptide(L)'
;MLESNKESLKLEAMKRVVGLIAKGKNSSELFPAVVKNVASKNIELKKLVYVYLVRYAEEQQDLALLSISTFQRALKDPNQFIRASALRVLSSIRVPIIVPIMMLAIKEAAADLSPYVRKTSAHAIQKLYSLDPEQKEQLIEVIEKLLKDKSTLVAGSVVMAFEEVCPDRIDLIHKNYRKLCNLLVDVEEWGQVVIISMLTRYARTQFTSPWKEGAIFDENNDKTFYESDSEEKKEQTEAKPYIMDPDHRLLLRNTKPLLQSRNTAVVMSVAQLYWHLAPKHEVNINNNGALHRHMRSNNTELSPNNQGMFEPYMKSFYVRSTDATHIKTLKLEILTNLANEANISTILREFQTYVKSQDKAFAAATIQAIGRCATNISEVTDTCLNGLVLLLSNRDETVVAESVVVIKKLLQTQPTQHSEIIKHMAKLFDNITVPMARASILWLMGEYCERVPKIAPDVLRKMAKTFTAEEDIVKLQTVNLAAKLYLTNSKQTKLLTQYILNLGKYDQNYDIRDRTRFIRQLIVPNEKSGALNKYARRILLAPKPAPVLESAFKDRDRFQLGTLSHSLNVKAAGYQELSDWPAVAPDQSVRNVEVIEPVRVHLIHQADMSVCVCVCVCVCVCVCVCVCVCVCVSTESGSESEEESSEESDKTSSDSGKSSSGSEKSSSESEAEQKKKKKTKKAPLKKNKLTAGDRYGEVPPARQLCVQMFPVSLSSSRVCVSHSQQLIDCGGLFRVSLQVTTPSFGPVKTYELLHHMTGKGLSAKYHFPRQPCLYQPSMVAVQVILTNSSDHSLEEIHIGDRSPASLNIHCFNTIERLEPEASVTVSMGIDFSDSTQAANFQLCTKEDQFSVSIQPAVGELLMPSTMTEEDFSKEQGDVDLHQCL
;
A
#
# COMPACT_ATOMS: atom_id res chain seq x y z
N MET A 1 1.23 36.37 -33.36
CA MET A 1 2.67 36.01 -33.13
C MET A 1 3.04 34.65 -33.74
N LEU A 2 2.33 33.55 -33.45
CA LEU A 2 2.65 32.18 -33.93
C LEU A 2 2.84 32.05 -35.45
N GLU A 3 2.18 32.90 -36.23
CA GLU A 3 2.25 32.91 -37.70
C GLU A 3 3.25 33.94 -38.27
N SER A 4 4.04 34.61 -37.43
CA SER A 4 5.07 35.55 -37.88
C SER A 4 6.24 34.82 -38.54
N ASN A 5 6.79 35.38 -39.62
CA ASN A 5 7.96 34.82 -40.32
C ASN A 5 9.24 34.75 -39.45
N LYS A 6 9.32 35.50 -38.33
CA LYS A 6 10.49 35.49 -37.42
C LYS A 6 10.37 34.33 -36.42
N GLU A 7 11.24 33.33 -36.52
CA GLU A 7 11.25 32.17 -35.60
C GLU A 7 11.39 32.56 -34.12
N SER A 8 12.05 33.67 -33.79
CA SER A 8 12.13 34.20 -32.42
C SER A 8 10.76 34.58 -31.84
N LEU A 9 9.89 35.23 -32.63
CA LEU A 9 8.53 35.58 -32.22
C LEU A 9 7.61 34.34 -32.12
N LYS A 10 7.87 33.30 -32.93
CA LYS A 10 7.21 32.00 -32.80
C LYS A 10 7.61 31.29 -31.50
N LEU A 11 8.91 31.29 -31.19
CA LEU A 11 9.48 30.69 -29.98
C LEU A 11 8.95 31.39 -28.72
N GLU A 12 8.92 32.72 -28.71
CA GLU A 12 8.35 33.48 -27.59
C GLU A 12 6.85 33.22 -27.43
N ALA A 13 6.09 33.19 -28.53
CA ALA A 13 4.67 32.84 -28.49
C ALA A 13 4.42 31.43 -27.95
N MET A 14 5.20 30.43 -28.36
CA MET A 14 5.10 29.08 -27.80
C MET A 14 5.47 29.02 -26.32
N LYS A 15 6.48 29.80 -25.87
CA LYS A 15 6.81 29.93 -24.43
C LYS A 15 5.63 30.56 -23.66
N ARG A 16 4.94 31.55 -24.23
CA ARG A 16 3.70 32.13 -23.66
C ARG A 16 2.54 31.13 -23.62
N VAL A 17 2.30 30.35 -24.69
CA VAL A 17 1.22 29.34 -24.76
C VAL A 17 1.45 28.20 -23.76
N VAL A 18 2.66 27.64 -23.67
CA VAL A 18 2.98 26.63 -22.65
C VAL A 18 2.84 27.22 -21.24
N GLY A 19 3.10 28.52 -21.05
CA GLY A 19 2.82 29.26 -19.81
C GLY A 19 1.33 29.50 -19.50
N LEU A 20 0.41 29.33 -20.46
CA LEU A 20 -1.04 29.30 -20.23
C LEU A 20 -1.50 27.90 -19.81
N ILE A 21 -1.00 26.86 -20.50
CA ILE A 21 -1.26 25.45 -20.17
C ILE A 21 -0.77 25.12 -18.75
N ALA A 22 0.42 25.60 -18.38
CA ALA A 22 0.96 25.46 -17.02
C ALA A 22 0.15 26.22 -15.93
N LYS A 23 -0.79 27.08 -16.32
CA LYS A 23 -1.77 27.74 -15.45
C LYS A 23 -3.17 27.12 -15.54
N GLY A 24 -3.32 25.96 -16.19
CA GLY A 24 -4.60 25.28 -16.39
C GLY A 24 -5.56 25.98 -17.35
N LYS A 25 -5.12 27.01 -18.09
CA LYS A 25 -5.96 27.68 -19.08
C LYS A 25 -6.01 26.89 -20.37
N ASN A 26 -7.21 26.67 -20.92
CA ASN A 26 -7.33 26.04 -22.22
C ASN A 26 -6.68 26.92 -23.32
N SER A 27 -6.10 26.28 -24.32
CA SER A 27 -5.40 26.88 -25.46
C SER A 27 -5.56 26.04 -26.74
N SER A 28 -6.58 25.17 -26.80
CA SER A 28 -6.89 24.29 -27.94
C SER A 28 -7.24 25.07 -29.22
N GLU A 29 -7.85 26.26 -29.11
CA GLU A 29 -8.14 27.17 -30.24
C GLU A 29 -6.90 27.49 -31.09
N LEU A 30 -5.70 27.46 -30.49
CA LEU A 30 -4.44 27.76 -31.17
C LEU A 30 -3.88 26.56 -31.96
N PHE A 31 -4.51 25.39 -31.90
CA PHE A 31 -3.99 24.13 -32.47
C PHE A 31 -3.62 24.23 -33.95
N PRO A 32 -4.43 24.83 -34.86
CA PRO A 32 -4.05 24.99 -36.26
C PRO A 32 -2.78 25.85 -36.43
N ALA A 33 -2.62 26.90 -35.64
CA ALA A 33 -1.44 27.78 -35.68
C ALA A 33 -0.19 27.13 -35.07
N VAL A 34 -0.35 26.15 -34.18
CA VAL A 34 0.75 25.36 -33.62
C VAL A 34 1.17 24.23 -34.57
N VAL A 35 0.22 23.52 -35.21
CA VAL A 35 0.48 22.48 -36.22
C VAL A 35 1.34 23.01 -37.39
N LYS A 36 1.06 24.22 -37.89
CA LYS A 36 1.89 24.89 -38.92
C LYS A 36 3.39 25.00 -38.55
N ASN A 37 3.74 24.91 -37.26
CA ASN A 37 5.10 25.10 -36.76
C ASN A 37 5.87 23.80 -36.44
N VAL A 38 5.24 22.62 -36.60
CA VAL A 38 5.89 21.30 -36.41
C VAL A 38 7.10 21.11 -37.33
N ALA A 39 7.04 21.67 -38.54
CA ALA A 39 8.09 21.60 -39.56
C ALA A 39 9.19 22.67 -39.43
N SER A 40 9.20 23.48 -38.37
CA SER A 40 10.25 24.50 -38.13
C SER A 40 11.66 23.89 -38.03
N LYS A 41 12.71 24.67 -38.30
CA LYS A 41 14.10 24.19 -38.19
C LYS A 41 14.61 24.27 -36.75
N ASN A 42 14.16 25.25 -35.97
CA ASN A 42 14.57 25.49 -34.60
C ASN A 42 14.17 24.35 -33.63
N ILE A 43 15.16 23.75 -32.97
CA ILE A 43 14.98 22.59 -32.07
C ILE A 43 14.22 22.97 -30.78
N GLU A 44 14.37 24.18 -30.24
CA GLU A 44 13.55 24.63 -29.10
C GLU A 44 12.08 24.77 -29.50
N LEU A 45 11.83 25.36 -30.67
CA LEU A 45 10.47 25.55 -31.20
C LEU A 45 9.80 24.19 -31.44
N LYS A 46 10.49 23.24 -32.11
CA LYS A 46 10.03 21.84 -32.23
C LYS A 46 9.66 21.25 -30.86
N LYS A 47 10.54 21.34 -29.85
CA LYS A 47 10.29 20.78 -28.51
C LYS A 47 9.02 21.32 -27.85
N LEU A 48 8.75 22.63 -27.94
CA LEU A 48 7.54 23.23 -27.36
C LEU A 48 6.27 22.84 -28.14
N VAL A 49 6.35 22.82 -29.48
CA VAL A 49 5.26 22.35 -30.35
C VAL A 49 4.93 20.87 -30.07
N TYR A 50 5.95 20.04 -29.87
CA TYR A 50 5.82 18.62 -29.55
C TYR A 50 5.11 18.39 -28.21
N VAL A 51 5.46 19.16 -27.16
CA VAL A 51 4.77 19.11 -25.86
C VAL A 51 3.30 19.56 -25.97
N TYR A 52 3.03 20.60 -26.75
CA TYR A 52 1.66 21.06 -27.01
C TYR A 52 0.82 19.98 -27.73
N LEU A 53 1.35 19.35 -28.77
CA LEU A 53 0.64 18.32 -29.52
C LEU A 53 0.30 17.10 -28.65
N VAL A 54 1.23 16.61 -27.82
CA VAL A 54 0.96 15.48 -26.90
C VAL A 54 -0.17 15.78 -25.92
N ARG A 55 -0.45 17.05 -25.59
CA ARG A 55 -1.58 17.42 -24.74
C ARG A 55 -2.91 17.52 -25.48
N TYR A 56 -2.92 18.00 -26.73
CA TYR A 56 -4.15 18.40 -27.44
C TYR A 56 -4.53 17.52 -28.64
N ALA A 57 -3.67 16.60 -29.08
CA ALA A 57 -3.97 15.73 -30.23
C ALA A 57 -5.16 14.77 -29.99
N GLU A 58 -5.50 14.47 -28.73
CA GLU A 58 -6.68 13.67 -28.36
C GLU A 58 -7.98 14.48 -28.54
N GLU A 59 -7.95 15.79 -28.28
CA GLU A 59 -9.08 16.72 -28.46
C GLU A 59 -9.29 17.13 -29.92
N GLN A 60 -8.25 17.06 -30.78
CA GLN A 60 -8.24 17.60 -32.16
C GLN A 60 -7.58 16.62 -33.14
N GLN A 61 -8.17 15.42 -33.26
CA GLN A 61 -7.58 14.27 -33.94
C GLN A 61 -7.32 14.52 -35.44
N ASP A 62 -8.29 15.06 -36.18
CA ASP A 62 -8.16 15.31 -37.64
C ASP A 62 -7.01 16.27 -37.97
N LEU A 63 -6.87 17.34 -37.19
CA LEU A 63 -5.79 18.30 -37.33
C LEU A 63 -4.43 17.73 -36.88
N ALA A 64 -4.43 16.75 -35.97
CA ALA A 64 -3.22 16.04 -35.59
C ALA A 64 -2.68 15.16 -36.73
N LEU A 65 -3.55 14.60 -37.59
CA LEU A 65 -3.14 13.79 -38.74
C LEU A 65 -2.18 14.54 -39.68
N LEU A 66 -2.41 15.85 -39.86
CA LEU A 66 -1.54 16.74 -40.67
C LEU A 66 -0.09 16.79 -40.18
N SER A 67 0.16 16.47 -38.91
CA SER A 67 1.50 16.44 -38.31
C SER A 67 2.26 15.13 -38.60
N ILE A 68 1.56 14.03 -38.91
CA ILE A 68 2.14 12.68 -39.03
C ILE A 68 3.20 12.61 -40.13
N SER A 69 2.92 13.20 -41.31
CA SER A 69 3.86 13.27 -42.43
C SER A 69 5.17 14.00 -42.06
N THR A 70 5.08 15.00 -41.18
CA THR A 70 6.26 15.71 -40.66
C THR A 70 7.02 14.88 -39.62
N PHE A 71 6.34 14.08 -38.79
CA PHE A 71 6.99 13.10 -37.92
C PHE A 71 7.67 11.98 -38.70
N GLN A 72 7.03 11.41 -39.73
CA GLN A 72 7.63 10.41 -40.64
C GLN A 72 8.92 10.93 -41.29
N ARG A 73 8.95 12.19 -41.73
CA ARG A 73 10.18 12.82 -42.22
C ARG A 73 11.22 13.04 -41.12
N ALA A 74 10.80 13.43 -39.92
CA ALA A 74 11.70 13.63 -38.77
C ALA A 74 12.30 12.32 -38.21
N LEU A 75 11.66 11.17 -38.43
CA LEU A 75 12.23 9.84 -38.17
C LEU A 75 13.41 9.50 -39.10
N LYS A 76 13.61 10.23 -40.20
CA LYS A 76 14.71 10.02 -41.15
C LYS A 76 15.74 11.17 -41.14
N ASP A 77 15.68 12.01 -40.10
CA ASP A 77 16.64 13.09 -39.82
C ASP A 77 18.01 12.50 -39.40
N PRO A 78 19.15 13.06 -39.83
CA PRO A 78 20.48 12.57 -39.41
C PRO A 78 20.69 12.64 -37.90
N ASN A 79 20.04 13.57 -37.19
CA ASN A 79 20.19 13.75 -35.75
C ASN A 79 19.35 12.75 -34.94
N GLN A 80 20.04 11.84 -34.24
CA GLN A 80 19.44 10.85 -33.33
C GLN A 80 18.43 11.44 -32.32
N PHE A 81 18.64 12.67 -31.83
CA PHE A 81 17.72 13.31 -30.89
C PHE A 81 16.44 13.80 -31.57
N ILE A 82 16.49 14.14 -32.87
CA ILE A 82 15.31 14.48 -33.66
C ILE A 82 14.52 13.20 -33.99
N ARG A 83 15.19 12.12 -34.42
CA ARG A 83 14.55 10.81 -34.64
C ARG A 83 13.84 10.30 -33.38
N ALA A 84 14.55 10.24 -32.25
CA ALA A 84 13.98 9.80 -30.98
C ALA A 84 12.84 10.71 -30.48
N SER A 85 12.98 12.04 -30.57
CA SER A 85 11.90 12.93 -30.12
C SER A 85 10.67 12.87 -31.03
N ALA A 86 10.82 12.66 -32.34
CA ALA A 86 9.72 12.39 -33.25
C ALA A 86 9.00 11.08 -32.92
N LEU A 87 9.75 9.98 -32.73
CA LEU A 87 9.18 8.67 -32.34
C LEU A 87 8.43 8.73 -31.01
N ARG A 88 8.98 9.45 -30.02
CA ARG A 88 8.37 9.61 -28.70
C ARG A 88 7.05 10.40 -28.75
N VAL A 89 6.90 11.33 -29.70
CA VAL A 89 5.68 12.11 -29.89
C VAL A 89 4.67 11.36 -30.73
N LEU A 90 5.08 10.76 -31.85
CA LEU A 90 4.23 9.90 -32.68
C LEU A 90 3.58 8.80 -31.83
N SER A 91 4.37 8.14 -30.97
CA SER A 91 3.86 7.13 -30.03
C SER A 91 3.03 7.66 -28.85
N SER A 92 2.99 8.97 -28.63
CA SER A 92 2.15 9.60 -27.60
C SER A 92 0.85 10.19 -28.16
N ILE A 93 0.59 10.09 -29.46
CA ILE A 93 -0.69 10.50 -30.08
C ILE A 93 -1.64 9.30 -30.06
N ARG A 94 -2.65 9.31 -29.19
CA ARG A 94 -3.64 8.22 -29.07
C ARG A 94 -4.75 8.32 -30.13
N VAL A 95 -4.39 8.19 -31.39
CA VAL A 95 -5.35 8.15 -32.52
C VAL A 95 -5.23 6.80 -33.22
N PRO A 96 -6.21 5.88 -33.09
CA PRO A 96 -6.08 4.49 -33.58
C PRO A 96 -5.69 4.36 -35.06
N ILE A 97 -6.13 5.31 -35.91
CA ILE A 97 -5.80 5.37 -37.34
C ILE A 97 -4.27 5.37 -37.61
N ILE A 98 -3.45 5.82 -36.66
CA ILE A 98 -1.98 5.91 -36.84
C ILE A 98 -1.24 4.61 -36.52
N VAL A 99 -1.91 3.59 -35.98
CA VAL A 99 -1.29 2.35 -35.48
C VAL A 99 -0.37 1.66 -36.51
N PRO A 100 -0.77 1.44 -37.78
CA PRO A 100 0.11 0.82 -38.78
C PRO A 100 1.36 1.66 -39.07
N ILE A 101 1.23 2.98 -39.09
CA ILE A 101 2.34 3.92 -39.29
C ILE A 101 3.30 3.88 -38.10
N MET A 102 2.76 3.82 -36.88
CA MET A 102 3.52 3.69 -35.64
C MET A 102 4.26 2.34 -35.57
N MET A 103 3.63 1.23 -35.96
CA MET A 103 4.27 -0.08 -35.98
C MET A 103 5.45 -0.11 -36.97
N LEU A 104 5.28 0.44 -38.18
CA LEU A 104 6.37 0.57 -39.15
C LEU A 104 7.52 1.45 -38.60
N ALA A 105 7.20 2.59 -38.00
CA ALA A 105 8.18 3.48 -37.36
C ALA A 105 8.96 2.80 -36.21
N ILE A 106 8.30 1.93 -35.44
CA ILE A 106 8.93 1.13 -34.37
C ILE A 106 9.85 0.05 -34.97
N LYS A 107 9.43 -0.64 -36.03
CA LYS A 107 10.24 -1.63 -36.75
C LYS A 107 11.48 -1.01 -37.41
N GLU A 108 11.37 0.19 -38.00
CA GLU A 108 12.53 0.98 -38.48
C GLU A 108 13.43 1.41 -37.30
N ALA A 109 12.88 2.05 -36.27
CA ALA A 109 13.66 2.60 -35.15
C ALA A 109 14.34 1.53 -34.26
N ALA A 110 13.83 0.29 -34.24
CA ALA A 110 14.50 -0.84 -33.59
C ALA A 110 15.75 -1.33 -34.34
N ALA A 111 15.95 -0.89 -35.59
CA ALA A 111 17.15 -1.16 -36.39
C ALA A 111 18.13 0.04 -36.43
N ASP A 112 17.83 1.15 -35.74
CA ASP A 112 18.65 2.36 -35.76
C ASP A 112 20.07 2.11 -35.21
N LEU A 113 21.08 2.75 -35.82
CA LEU A 113 22.48 2.69 -35.38
C LEU A 113 22.64 3.19 -33.92
N SER A 114 21.86 4.19 -33.50
CA SER A 114 21.92 4.79 -32.17
C SER A 114 21.18 3.96 -31.11
N PRO A 115 21.85 3.56 -30.01
CA PRO A 115 21.18 2.97 -28.86
C PRO A 115 20.10 3.87 -28.24
N TYR A 116 20.22 5.20 -28.36
CA TYR A 116 19.22 6.14 -27.83
C TYR A 116 17.89 6.08 -28.59
N VAL A 117 17.94 5.88 -29.91
CA VAL A 117 16.74 5.68 -30.72
C VAL A 117 16.15 4.30 -30.47
N ARG A 118 16.97 3.24 -30.38
CA ARG A 118 16.49 1.88 -30.04
C ARG A 118 15.85 1.80 -28.64
N LYS A 119 16.42 2.47 -27.63
CA LYS A 119 15.83 2.66 -26.30
C LYS A 119 14.46 3.35 -26.38
N THR A 120 14.35 4.36 -27.24
CA THR A 120 13.09 5.09 -27.46
C THR A 120 12.05 4.22 -28.18
N SER A 121 12.48 3.31 -29.07
CA SER A 121 11.60 2.32 -29.71
C SER A 121 11.02 1.33 -28.69
N ALA A 122 11.82 0.84 -27.75
CA ALA A 122 11.34 0.00 -26.65
C ALA A 122 10.23 0.68 -25.81
N HIS A 123 10.37 1.98 -25.52
CA HIS A 123 9.31 2.76 -24.85
C HIS A 123 8.11 3.10 -25.74
N ALA A 124 8.24 3.03 -27.07
CA ALA A 124 7.12 3.22 -27.99
C ALA A 124 6.25 1.95 -28.10
N ILE A 125 6.85 0.76 -27.98
CA ILE A 125 6.16 -0.54 -27.94
C ILE A 125 5.09 -0.57 -26.83
N GLN A 126 5.44 -0.14 -25.62
CA GLN A 126 4.52 -0.07 -24.47
C GLN A 126 3.26 0.76 -24.77
N LYS A 127 3.44 1.89 -25.46
CA LYS A 127 2.34 2.81 -25.80
C LYS A 127 1.46 2.28 -26.93
N LEU A 128 2.07 1.68 -27.96
CA LEU A 128 1.33 1.03 -29.05
C LEU A 128 0.49 -0.11 -28.49
N TYR A 129 1.03 -0.98 -27.64
CA TYR A 129 0.24 -2.04 -26.97
C TYR A 129 -0.92 -1.48 -26.13
N SER A 130 -0.73 -0.33 -25.47
CA SER A 130 -1.80 0.35 -24.71
C SER A 130 -2.85 1.07 -25.57
N LEU A 131 -2.65 1.17 -26.89
CA LEU A 131 -3.56 1.77 -27.86
C LEU A 131 -4.26 0.70 -28.72
N ASP A 132 -3.52 -0.34 -29.11
CA ASP A 132 -4.01 -1.50 -29.85
C ASP A 132 -3.28 -2.78 -29.38
N PRO A 133 -3.96 -3.63 -28.57
CA PRO A 133 -3.44 -4.93 -28.16
C PRO A 133 -3.31 -5.97 -29.28
N GLU A 134 -3.99 -5.81 -30.43
CA GLU A 134 -3.98 -6.80 -31.53
C GLU A 134 -2.60 -6.93 -32.17
N GLN A 135 -1.77 -5.88 -32.15
CA GLN A 135 -0.39 -5.92 -32.67
C GLN A 135 0.60 -6.72 -31.80
N LYS A 136 0.14 -7.39 -30.72
CA LYS A 136 1.00 -8.10 -29.75
C LYS A 136 2.04 -9.02 -30.40
N GLU A 137 1.69 -9.78 -31.43
CA GLU A 137 2.62 -10.68 -32.12
C GLU A 137 3.75 -9.90 -32.83
N GLN A 138 3.41 -8.85 -33.57
CA GLN A 138 4.40 -7.99 -34.25
C GLN A 138 5.28 -7.21 -33.27
N LEU A 139 4.77 -6.89 -32.06
CA LEU A 139 5.56 -6.29 -31.00
C LEU A 139 6.56 -7.29 -30.40
N ILE A 140 6.16 -8.56 -30.25
CA ILE A 140 7.04 -9.64 -29.76
C ILE A 140 8.24 -9.85 -30.70
N GLU A 141 8.07 -9.79 -32.03
CA GLU A 141 9.18 -9.83 -33.00
C GLU A 141 10.23 -8.74 -32.72
N VAL A 142 9.76 -7.51 -32.45
CA VAL A 142 10.63 -6.36 -32.18
C VAL A 142 11.29 -6.48 -30.81
N ILE A 143 10.57 -7.00 -29.79
CA ILE A 143 11.14 -7.28 -28.47
C ILE A 143 12.24 -8.35 -28.58
N GLU A 144 12.05 -9.45 -29.31
CA GLU A 144 13.12 -10.46 -29.47
C GLU A 144 14.35 -9.87 -30.18
N LYS A 145 14.15 -9.03 -31.21
CA LYS A 145 15.25 -8.33 -31.90
C LYS A 145 16.00 -7.38 -30.95
N LEU A 146 15.29 -6.63 -30.10
CA LEU A 146 15.89 -5.68 -29.17
C LEU A 146 16.52 -6.36 -27.94
N LEU A 147 16.00 -7.50 -27.46
CA LEU A 147 16.63 -8.31 -26.40
C LEU A 147 18.01 -8.82 -26.82
N LYS A 148 18.24 -9.02 -28.12
CA LYS A 148 19.54 -9.44 -28.68
C LYS A 148 20.58 -8.30 -28.74
N ASP A 149 20.20 -7.02 -28.59
CA ASP A 149 21.11 -5.87 -28.58
C ASP A 149 22.18 -5.95 -27.48
N LYS A 150 23.42 -5.57 -27.79
CA LYS A 150 24.55 -5.58 -26.84
C LYS A 150 24.59 -4.34 -25.94
N SER A 151 23.79 -3.30 -26.20
CA SER A 151 23.85 -2.03 -25.45
C SER A 151 23.09 -2.05 -24.12
N THR A 152 23.79 -1.74 -23.02
CA THR A 152 23.22 -1.61 -21.66
C THR A 152 22.13 -0.53 -21.56
N LEU A 153 22.26 0.56 -22.34
CA LEU A 153 21.28 1.65 -22.43
C LEU A 153 19.91 1.19 -22.93
N VAL A 154 19.85 0.08 -23.67
CA VAL A 154 18.63 -0.44 -24.30
C VAL A 154 18.00 -1.54 -23.42
N ALA A 155 18.81 -2.38 -22.79
CA ALA A 155 18.36 -3.55 -22.02
C ALA A 155 17.25 -3.26 -21.01
N GLY A 156 17.39 -2.24 -20.17
CA GLY A 156 16.39 -1.88 -19.15
C GLY A 156 15.03 -1.52 -19.73
N SER A 157 15.00 -0.71 -20.79
CA SER A 157 13.75 -0.32 -21.48
C SER A 157 13.09 -1.48 -22.23
N VAL A 158 13.88 -2.43 -22.75
CA VAL A 158 13.35 -3.62 -23.44
C VAL A 158 12.73 -4.59 -22.46
N VAL A 159 13.35 -4.85 -21.31
CA VAL A 159 12.72 -5.70 -20.27
C VAL A 159 11.47 -5.02 -19.71
N MET A 160 11.43 -3.69 -19.60
CA MET A 160 10.21 -2.95 -19.25
C MET A 160 9.10 -3.06 -20.33
N ALA A 161 9.45 -3.26 -21.60
CA ALA A 161 8.49 -3.50 -22.68
C ALA A 161 8.00 -4.97 -22.69
N PHE A 162 8.89 -5.92 -22.44
CA PHE A 162 8.57 -7.33 -22.28
C PHE A 162 7.56 -7.58 -21.14
N GLU A 163 7.81 -6.98 -19.97
CA GLU A 163 6.93 -7.07 -18.78
C GLU A 163 5.49 -6.60 -19.03
N GLU A 164 5.29 -5.56 -19.85
CA GLU A 164 3.95 -5.01 -20.10
C GLU A 164 3.22 -5.77 -21.24
N VAL A 165 3.94 -6.28 -22.25
CA VAL A 165 3.35 -6.89 -23.46
C VAL A 165 3.21 -8.42 -23.37
N CYS A 166 4.21 -9.11 -22.84
CA CYS A 166 4.33 -10.56 -22.95
C CYS A 166 5.09 -11.23 -21.78
N PRO A 167 4.70 -10.99 -20.50
CA PRO A 167 5.35 -11.60 -19.34
C PRO A 167 5.34 -13.15 -19.40
N ASP A 168 4.36 -13.74 -20.09
CA ASP A 168 4.18 -15.19 -20.25
C ASP A 168 5.23 -15.83 -21.18
N ARG A 169 5.91 -15.06 -22.05
CA ARG A 169 6.85 -15.58 -23.07
C ARG A 169 8.27 -15.71 -22.53
N ILE A 170 8.39 -16.51 -21.46
CA ILE A 170 9.63 -16.78 -20.74
C ILE A 170 10.76 -17.27 -21.69
N ASP A 171 10.43 -17.96 -22.79
CA ASP A 171 11.33 -18.40 -23.87
C ASP A 171 12.34 -17.32 -24.31
N LEU A 172 11.89 -16.07 -24.39
CA LEU A 172 12.70 -14.93 -24.85
C LEU A 172 13.76 -14.53 -23.80
N ILE A 173 13.45 -14.76 -22.52
CA ILE A 173 14.36 -14.53 -21.40
C ILE A 173 15.34 -15.68 -21.25
N HIS A 174 14.93 -16.95 -21.43
CA HIS A 174 15.87 -18.10 -21.38
C HIS A 174 17.12 -17.87 -22.26
N LYS A 175 16.90 -17.48 -23.52
CA LYS A 175 17.97 -17.19 -24.50
C LYS A 175 18.90 -16.03 -24.10
N ASN A 176 18.46 -15.14 -23.21
CA ASN A 176 19.16 -13.90 -22.85
C ASN A 176 19.52 -13.81 -21.35
N TYR A 177 19.18 -14.82 -20.53
CA TYR A 177 19.25 -14.76 -19.07
C TYR A 177 20.64 -14.41 -18.55
N ARG A 178 21.67 -15.19 -18.92
CA ARG A 178 23.07 -14.96 -18.49
C ARG A 178 23.60 -13.61 -18.93
N LYS A 179 23.22 -13.15 -20.12
CA LYS A 179 23.56 -11.83 -20.66
C LYS A 179 22.93 -10.72 -19.83
N LEU A 180 21.65 -10.82 -19.47
CA LEU A 180 20.99 -9.85 -18.58
C LEU A 180 21.61 -9.84 -17.18
N CYS A 181 21.91 -11.02 -16.61
CA CYS A 181 22.61 -11.13 -15.32
C CYS A 181 24.02 -10.49 -15.36
N ASN A 182 24.77 -10.65 -16.44
CA ASN A 182 26.14 -10.10 -16.57
C ASN A 182 26.14 -8.60 -16.85
N LEU A 183 25.23 -8.09 -17.69
CA LEU A 183 25.14 -6.65 -18.00
C LEU A 183 24.55 -5.82 -16.85
N LEU A 184 23.92 -6.44 -15.84
CA LEU A 184 23.11 -5.76 -14.83
C LEU A 184 23.85 -4.62 -14.10
N VAL A 185 25.15 -4.79 -13.81
CA VAL A 185 25.96 -3.78 -13.10
C VAL A 185 26.13 -2.50 -13.93
N ASP A 186 26.17 -2.62 -15.26
CA ASP A 186 26.41 -1.53 -16.21
C ASP A 186 25.12 -0.90 -16.78
N VAL A 187 23.95 -1.38 -16.35
CA VAL A 187 22.63 -0.83 -16.70
C VAL A 187 22.26 0.32 -15.76
N GLU A 188 21.52 1.32 -16.26
CA GLU A 188 21.02 2.44 -15.45
C GLU A 188 20.12 1.98 -14.27
N GLU A 189 20.13 2.72 -13.16
CA GLU A 189 19.48 2.33 -11.90
C GLU A 189 17.99 1.96 -12.05
N TRP A 190 17.24 2.66 -12.90
CA TRP A 190 15.83 2.36 -13.20
C TRP A 190 15.66 1.06 -13.99
N GLY A 191 16.60 0.76 -14.89
CA GLY A 191 16.67 -0.51 -15.61
C GLY A 191 17.05 -1.68 -14.70
N GLN A 192 17.97 -1.46 -13.75
CA GLN A 192 18.35 -2.46 -12.74
C GLN A 192 17.13 -2.93 -11.93
N VAL A 193 16.32 -2.01 -11.39
CA VAL A 193 15.09 -2.33 -10.66
C VAL A 193 14.14 -3.21 -11.47
N VAL A 194 13.88 -2.86 -12.74
CA VAL A 194 12.97 -3.61 -13.62
C VAL A 194 13.53 -5.00 -13.95
N ILE A 195 14.82 -5.09 -14.31
CA ILE A 195 15.47 -6.37 -14.63
C ILE A 195 15.50 -7.28 -13.39
N ILE A 196 15.78 -6.76 -12.20
CA ILE A 196 15.78 -7.53 -10.95
C ILE A 196 14.37 -8.06 -10.62
N SER A 197 13.32 -7.24 -10.81
CA SER A 197 11.93 -7.67 -10.61
C SER A 197 11.54 -8.80 -11.56
N MET A 198 11.87 -8.66 -12.85
CA MET A 198 11.65 -9.69 -13.88
C MET A 198 12.42 -10.98 -13.56
N LEU A 199 13.72 -10.88 -13.25
CA LEU A 199 14.57 -12.02 -12.92
C LEU A 199 14.13 -12.71 -11.61
N THR A 200 13.49 -12.00 -10.68
CA THR A 200 12.89 -12.62 -9.47
C THR A 200 11.69 -13.50 -9.83
N ARG A 201 10.82 -13.05 -10.74
CA ARG A 201 9.65 -13.83 -11.22
C ARG A 201 10.08 -14.99 -12.13
N TYR A 202 11.08 -14.78 -12.97
CA TYR A 202 11.77 -15.83 -13.73
C TYR A 202 12.33 -16.89 -12.78
N ALA A 203 13.13 -16.50 -11.79
CA ALA A 203 13.75 -17.46 -10.87
C ALA A 203 12.73 -18.29 -10.08
N ARG A 204 11.60 -17.70 -9.68
CA ARG A 204 10.49 -18.43 -9.04
C ARG A 204 9.77 -19.42 -9.93
N THR A 205 9.71 -19.19 -11.25
CA THR A 205 9.10 -20.15 -12.19
C THR A 205 10.08 -21.18 -12.76
N GLN A 206 11.39 -20.92 -12.72
CA GLN A 206 12.41 -21.66 -13.49
C GLN A 206 13.51 -22.38 -12.68
N PHE A 207 13.53 -22.25 -11.35
CA PHE A 207 14.43 -23.00 -10.46
C PHE A 207 13.65 -23.71 -9.35
N THR A 208 14.18 -24.80 -8.80
CA THR A 208 13.60 -25.44 -7.60
C THR A 208 13.91 -24.65 -6.33
N SER A 209 13.09 -24.84 -5.29
CA SER A 209 13.22 -24.13 -4.01
C SER A 209 14.56 -24.43 -3.29
N PRO A 210 15.39 -23.42 -2.96
CA PRO A 210 16.62 -23.59 -2.16
C PRO A 210 16.37 -23.82 -0.66
N TRP A 211 15.15 -24.20 -0.29
CA TRP A 211 14.64 -24.27 1.08
C TRP A 211 14.26 -25.70 1.49
N LYS A 212 14.62 -26.71 0.68
CA LYS A 212 14.41 -28.13 1.00
C LYS A 212 15.27 -28.52 2.20
N GLU A 213 14.62 -28.99 3.25
CA GLU A 213 15.27 -29.46 4.48
C GLU A 213 15.98 -30.81 4.23
N GLY A 214 17.11 -31.04 4.90
CA GLY A 214 18.00 -32.19 4.65
C GLY A 214 19.19 -31.91 3.72
N ALA A 215 19.27 -30.72 3.11
CA ALA A 215 20.44 -30.30 2.33
C ALA A 215 21.66 -30.00 3.23
N ILE A 216 22.57 -30.96 3.35
CA ILE A 216 23.95 -30.68 3.79
C ILE A 216 24.65 -29.91 2.66
N PHE A 217 25.17 -28.73 2.97
CA PHE A 217 26.01 -27.94 2.06
C PHE A 217 27.47 -28.16 2.44
N ASP A 218 28.28 -28.60 1.47
CA ASP A 218 29.73 -28.65 1.64
C ASP A 218 30.33 -27.30 1.22
N GLU A 219 31.03 -26.62 2.13
CA GLU A 219 31.64 -25.31 1.88
C GLU A 219 33.01 -25.40 1.18
N ASN A 220 33.60 -26.60 0.99
CA ASN A 220 34.97 -26.76 0.50
C ASN A 220 35.09 -27.63 -0.76
N ASN A 221 34.87 -27.05 -1.95
CA ASN A 221 35.18 -27.71 -3.22
C ASN A 221 36.18 -26.89 -4.07
N ASP A 222 37.36 -26.64 -3.49
CA ASP A 222 38.53 -26.02 -4.15
C ASP A 222 39.77 -26.95 -4.14
N LYS A 223 39.59 -28.19 -3.64
CA LYS A 223 40.54 -29.33 -3.59
C LYS A 223 39.68 -30.62 -3.55
N THR A 224 40.04 -31.74 -4.16
CA THR A 224 41.36 -32.23 -4.63
C THR A 224 41.31 -32.76 -6.08
N PHE A 225 42.46 -32.79 -6.76
CA PHE A 225 42.63 -33.29 -8.15
C PHE A 225 43.37 -34.65 -8.22
N TYR A 226 43.82 -35.19 -7.08
CA TYR A 226 44.50 -36.48 -6.98
C TYR A 226 44.14 -37.16 -5.66
N GLU A 227 43.41 -38.27 -5.75
CA GLU A 227 43.70 -39.53 -5.03
C GLU A 227 42.90 -40.66 -5.70
N SER A 228 43.47 -41.87 -5.77
CA SER A 228 42.96 -42.97 -6.61
C SER A 228 42.40 -44.12 -5.78
N ASP A 229 41.35 -44.75 -6.33
CA ASP A 229 41.00 -46.17 -6.22
C ASP A 229 41.18 -46.87 -4.86
N SER A 230 40.09 -46.92 -4.09
CA SER A 230 39.80 -48.09 -3.25
C SER A 230 38.28 -48.34 -3.15
N GLU A 231 37.83 -49.51 -3.60
CA GLU A 231 36.43 -49.93 -3.46
C GLU A 231 36.19 -50.58 -2.08
N GLU A 232 35.27 -50.03 -1.28
CA GLU A 232 34.43 -50.84 -0.38
C GLU A 232 32.97 -50.40 -0.47
N LYS A 233 32.07 -51.31 -0.83
CA LYS A 233 30.63 -51.05 -0.91
C LYS A 233 29.96 -51.20 0.46
N LYS A 234 29.29 -50.15 0.93
CA LYS A 234 28.26 -50.23 1.96
C LYS A 234 27.03 -49.45 1.50
N GLU A 235 25.89 -50.15 1.43
CA GLU A 235 24.62 -49.55 1.03
C GLU A 235 24.06 -48.70 2.18
N GLN A 236 24.31 -47.40 2.12
CA GLN A 236 23.52 -46.39 2.82
C GLN A 236 23.02 -45.37 1.80
N THR A 237 21.77 -44.94 1.94
CA THR A 237 21.10 -44.06 0.97
C THR A 237 21.57 -42.62 1.17
N GLU A 238 22.77 -42.30 0.67
CA GLU A 238 23.33 -40.96 0.76
C GLU A 238 22.40 -39.93 0.09
N ALA A 239 21.88 -39.02 0.91
CA ALA A 239 21.10 -37.89 0.44
C ALA A 239 22.02 -36.95 -0.35
N LYS A 240 21.92 -36.98 -1.68
CA LYS A 240 22.74 -36.14 -2.57
C LYS A 240 22.72 -34.68 -2.08
N PRO A 241 23.89 -34.05 -1.83
CA PRO A 241 23.94 -32.66 -1.37
C PRO A 241 23.26 -31.74 -2.38
N TYR A 242 22.60 -30.68 -1.90
CA TYR A 242 21.87 -29.76 -2.76
C TYR A 242 22.85 -28.87 -3.55
N ILE A 243 23.18 -29.32 -4.76
CA ILE A 243 23.93 -28.51 -5.72
C ILE A 243 22.96 -27.47 -6.28
N MET A 244 23.13 -26.23 -5.84
CA MET A 244 22.37 -25.08 -6.35
C MET A 244 22.68 -24.86 -7.84
N ASP A 245 21.65 -24.63 -8.65
CA ASP A 245 21.80 -24.38 -10.09
C ASP A 245 22.80 -23.24 -10.38
N PRO A 246 23.81 -23.43 -11.25
CA PRO A 246 24.81 -22.40 -11.56
C PRO A 246 24.22 -21.09 -12.05
N ASP A 247 23.10 -21.11 -12.79
CA ASP A 247 22.40 -19.91 -13.27
C ASP A 247 21.64 -19.19 -12.16
N HIS A 248 21.19 -19.91 -11.14
CA HIS A 248 20.62 -19.30 -9.93
C HIS A 248 21.75 -18.66 -9.09
N ARG A 249 22.89 -19.33 -8.95
CA ARG A 249 24.07 -18.80 -8.24
C ARG A 249 24.69 -17.59 -8.96
N LEU A 250 24.65 -17.55 -10.29
CA LEU A 250 25.06 -16.39 -11.10
C LEU A 250 24.22 -15.14 -10.80
N LEU A 251 22.90 -15.28 -10.66
CA LEU A 251 21.99 -14.17 -10.35
C LEU A 251 22.31 -13.54 -8.97
N LEU A 252 22.51 -14.38 -7.95
CA LEU A 252 22.92 -13.90 -6.62
C LEU A 252 24.31 -13.24 -6.66
N ARG A 253 25.29 -13.88 -7.32
CA ARG A 253 26.66 -13.34 -7.46
C ARG A 253 26.67 -11.94 -8.09
N ASN A 254 25.92 -11.73 -9.16
CA ASN A 254 25.93 -10.47 -9.91
C ASN A 254 25.02 -9.39 -9.30
N THR A 255 24.04 -9.76 -8.46
CA THR A 255 23.21 -8.78 -7.73
C THR A 255 23.85 -8.34 -6.41
N LYS A 256 24.70 -9.16 -5.77
CA LYS A 256 25.38 -8.82 -4.50
C LYS A 256 26.07 -7.44 -4.46
N PRO A 257 26.80 -6.97 -5.51
CA PRO A 257 27.43 -5.64 -5.49
C PRO A 257 26.42 -4.49 -5.44
N LEU A 258 25.22 -4.68 -5.99
CA LEU A 258 24.19 -3.64 -6.09
C LEU A 258 23.58 -3.27 -4.73
N LEU A 259 23.80 -4.08 -3.69
CA LEU A 259 23.54 -3.69 -2.29
C LEU A 259 24.37 -2.48 -1.83
N GLN A 260 25.47 -2.14 -2.50
CA GLN A 260 26.28 -0.95 -2.24
C GLN A 260 25.86 0.28 -3.08
N SER A 261 24.83 0.15 -3.91
CA SER A 261 24.33 1.24 -4.76
C SER A 261 23.80 2.42 -3.93
N ARG A 262 23.84 3.63 -4.52
CA ARG A 262 23.33 4.85 -3.88
C ARG A 262 21.80 4.94 -3.95
N ASN A 263 21.18 4.30 -4.94
CA ASN A 263 19.75 4.33 -5.16
C ASN A 263 19.03 3.30 -4.29
N THR A 264 18.20 3.79 -3.39
CA THR A 264 17.39 3.00 -2.47
C THR A 264 16.46 2.00 -3.14
N ALA A 265 15.98 2.27 -4.35
CA ALA A 265 15.11 1.34 -5.08
C ALA A 265 15.89 0.10 -5.53
N VAL A 266 17.12 0.28 -6.03
CA VAL A 266 18.01 -0.83 -6.43
C VAL A 266 18.34 -1.71 -5.21
N VAL A 267 18.75 -1.10 -4.08
CA VAL A 267 19.02 -1.84 -2.83
C VAL A 267 17.79 -2.64 -2.37
N MET A 268 16.58 -2.08 -2.46
CA MET A 268 15.35 -2.79 -2.10
C MET A 268 15.00 -3.92 -3.06
N SER A 269 15.14 -3.75 -4.37
CA SER A 269 14.89 -4.84 -5.33
C SER A 269 15.87 -5.99 -5.14
N VAL A 270 17.13 -5.71 -4.79
CA VAL A 270 18.09 -6.78 -4.43
C VAL A 270 17.71 -7.44 -3.10
N ALA A 271 17.31 -6.67 -2.09
CA ALA A 271 16.86 -7.22 -0.80
C ALA A 271 15.63 -8.14 -0.95
N GLN A 272 14.66 -7.73 -1.76
CA GLN A 272 13.48 -8.47 -2.19
C GLN A 272 13.86 -9.75 -2.93
N LEU A 273 14.81 -9.69 -3.88
CA LEU A 273 15.33 -10.85 -4.58
C LEU A 273 15.99 -11.84 -3.61
N TYR A 274 16.87 -11.37 -2.72
CA TYR A 274 17.52 -12.21 -1.71
C TYR A 274 16.50 -12.85 -0.75
N TRP A 275 15.51 -12.10 -0.27
CA TRP A 275 14.45 -12.61 0.62
C TRP A 275 13.61 -13.72 -0.04
N HIS A 276 13.28 -13.58 -1.32
CA HIS A 276 12.44 -14.54 -2.02
C HIS A 276 13.20 -15.71 -2.69
N LEU A 277 14.51 -15.61 -2.91
CA LEU A 277 15.31 -16.60 -3.65
C LEU A 277 16.50 -17.22 -2.90
N ALA A 278 17.14 -16.52 -1.96
CA ALA A 278 18.42 -17.00 -1.43
C ALA A 278 18.27 -18.19 -0.45
N PRO A 279 19.28 -19.07 -0.34
CA PRO A 279 19.37 -20.04 0.76
C PRO A 279 19.43 -19.33 2.12
N LYS A 280 18.84 -19.96 3.17
CA LYS A 280 18.75 -19.37 4.53
C LYS A 280 20.11 -18.88 5.08
N HIS A 281 21.23 -19.52 4.71
CA HIS A 281 22.57 -19.10 5.13
C HIS A 281 23.09 -17.85 4.41
N GLU A 282 22.86 -17.69 3.09
CA GLU A 282 23.37 -16.51 2.34
C GLU A 282 22.62 -15.22 2.68
N VAL A 283 21.35 -15.32 3.13
CA VAL A 283 20.56 -14.16 3.59
C VAL A 283 21.29 -13.38 4.70
N ASN A 284 21.90 -14.10 5.65
CA ASN A 284 22.58 -13.52 6.82
C ASN A 284 23.89 -12.78 6.49
N ILE A 285 24.45 -12.95 5.28
CA ILE A 285 25.78 -12.42 4.92
C ILE A 285 25.75 -10.93 4.54
N ASN A 286 24.56 -10.32 4.43
CA ASN A 286 24.38 -8.94 3.96
C ASN A 286 24.60 -7.86 5.05
N ASN A 287 25.76 -7.93 5.70
CA ASN A 287 26.23 -7.08 6.81
C ASN A 287 26.56 -5.62 6.41
N ASN A 288 25.89 -5.07 5.38
CA ASN A 288 26.20 -3.80 4.73
C ASN A 288 25.26 -2.68 5.16
N GLY A 289 25.83 -1.58 5.67
CA GLY A 289 25.11 -0.39 6.18
C GLY A 289 24.25 0.40 5.18
N ALA A 290 24.11 -0.08 3.93
CA ALA A 290 23.19 0.46 2.93
C ALA A 290 21.76 -0.06 3.15
N LEU A 291 21.60 -1.38 3.37
CA LEU A 291 20.32 -2.00 3.77
C LEU A 291 19.77 -1.29 5.03
N HIS A 292 20.65 -1.11 6.01
CA HIS A 292 20.43 -0.38 7.26
C HIS A 292 20.02 1.09 7.09
N ARG A 293 20.38 1.72 5.97
CA ARG A 293 20.00 3.11 5.68
C ARG A 293 18.59 3.18 5.10
N HIS A 294 18.15 2.18 4.35
CA HIS A 294 16.79 2.12 3.82
C HIS A 294 15.76 1.56 4.82
N MET A 295 16.14 0.59 5.65
CA MET A 295 15.31 0.08 6.75
C MET A 295 14.89 1.16 7.77
N ARG A 296 15.55 2.33 7.75
CA ARG A 296 15.16 3.52 8.53
C ARG A 296 14.10 4.40 7.87
N SER A 297 13.77 4.18 6.60
CA SER A 297 12.82 5.01 5.85
C SER A 297 11.58 4.25 5.39
N ASN A 298 11.69 3.00 4.87
CA ASN A 298 10.51 2.22 4.46
C ASN A 298 10.67 0.72 4.75
N ASN A 299 9.51 0.08 4.98
CA ASN A 299 9.26 -1.36 5.19
C ASN A 299 9.78 -1.95 6.51
N THR A 300 8.89 -2.65 7.20
CA THR A 300 9.04 -3.13 8.60
C THR A 300 9.29 -4.64 8.68
N GLU A 301 8.95 -5.38 7.63
CA GLU A 301 8.59 -6.81 7.70
C GLU A 301 9.75 -7.82 7.58
N LEU A 302 11.02 -7.43 7.57
CA LEU A 302 12.14 -8.41 7.62
C LEU A 302 12.34 -9.06 9.01
N SER A 303 11.48 -8.75 9.99
CA SER A 303 11.70 -9.06 11.41
C SER A 303 11.19 -10.40 11.97
N PRO A 304 10.10 -11.05 11.49
CA PRO A 304 9.54 -12.20 12.23
C PRO A 304 10.37 -13.47 12.08
N ASN A 305 10.86 -13.78 10.87
CA ASN A 305 11.50 -15.06 10.58
C ASN A 305 13.03 -15.09 10.77
N ASN A 306 13.70 -13.94 10.81
CA ASN A 306 15.18 -13.81 10.85
C ASN A 306 15.66 -12.78 11.90
N GLN A 307 15.10 -12.81 13.12
CA GLN A 307 15.36 -11.82 14.20
C GLN A 307 16.86 -11.52 14.43
N GLY A 308 17.71 -12.57 14.45
CA GLY A 308 19.14 -12.45 14.73
C GLY A 308 19.93 -11.57 13.75
N MET A 309 19.42 -11.29 12.55
CA MET A 309 20.12 -10.46 11.56
C MET A 309 20.11 -8.96 11.93
N PHE A 310 19.20 -8.51 12.80
CA PHE A 310 19.04 -7.09 13.17
C PHE A 310 19.43 -6.77 14.61
N GLU A 311 19.58 -7.78 15.48
CA GLU A 311 19.94 -7.60 16.89
C GLU A 311 21.23 -6.77 17.12
N PRO A 312 22.34 -6.96 16.37
CA PRO A 312 23.54 -6.12 16.50
C PRO A 312 23.27 -4.62 16.25
N TYR A 313 22.21 -4.32 15.51
CA TYR A 313 21.81 -2.96 15.13
C TYR A 313 20.67 -2.38 15.98
N MET A 314 20.19 -3.05 17.02
CA MET A 314 19.03 -2.62 17.83
C MET A 314 19.03 -1.12 18.21
N LYS A 315 20.17 -0.60 18.72
CA LYS A 315 20.36 0.82 19.12
C LYS A 315 20.12 1.84 18.01
N SER A 316 20.11 1.39 16.75
CA SER A 316 19.91 2.25 15.58
C SER A 316 18.45 2.54 15.25
N PHE A 317 17.54 1.69 15.74
CA PHE A 317 16.09 1.78 15.58
C PHE A 317 15.45 2.64 16.68
N TYR A 318 16.19 3.03 17.72
CA TYR A 318 15.71 3.92 18.78
C TYR A 318 15.10 5.21 18.20
N VAL A 319 13.99 5.65 18.79
CA VAL A 319 13.15 6.73 18.27
C VAL A 319 13.71 8.09 18.67
N ARG A 320 13.87 9.00 17.70
CA ARG A 320 14.26 10.40 17.97
C ARG A 320 13.04 11.29 17.95
N SER A 321 13.09 12.38 18.71
CA SER A 321 12.05 13.43 18.69
C SER A 321 11.76 13.95 17.28
N THR A 322 12.80 14.12 16.46
CA THR A 322 12.78 14.62 15.08
C THR A 322 12.17 13.67 14.05
N ASP A 323 11.97 12.40 14.37
CA ASP A 323 11.45 11.41 13.40
C ASP A 323 9.94 11.63 13.19
N ALA A 324 9.43 11.53 11.96
CA ALA A 324 7.99 11.66 11.70
C ALA A 324 7.20 10.50 12.36
N THR A 325 5.94 10.72 12.75
CA THR A 325 5.14 9.76 13.53
C THR A 325 5.07 8.36 12.90
N HIS A 326 4.94 8.26 11.57
CA HIS A 326 4.99 6.96 10.89
C HIS A 326 6.36 6.27 11.02
N ILE A 327 7.48 7.01 11.01
CA ILE A 327 8.81 6.45 11.28
C ILE A 327 8.92 6.03 12.75
N LYS A 328 8.29 6.77 13.68
CA LYS A 328 8.25 6.41 15.10
C LYS A 328 7.52 5.08 15.33
N THR A 329 6.36 4.87 14.72
CA THR A 329 5.58 3.62 14.86
C THR A 329 6.26 2.43 14.17
N LEU A 330 6.80 2.59 12.96
CA LEU A 330 7.58 1.55 12.27
C LEU A 330 8.79 1.09 13.12
N LYS A 331 9.55 2.03 13.68
CA LYS A 331 10.68 1.74 14.59
C LYS A 331 10.27 0.99 15.86
N LEU A 332 9.15 1.40 16.45
CA LEU A 332 8.60 0.77 17.66
C LEU A 332 8.20 -0.69 17.39
N GLU A 333 7.56 -0.96 16.25
CA GLU A 333 7.19 -2.32 15.85
C GLU A 333 8.45 -3.21 15.65
N ILE A 334 9.51 -2.68 15.01
CA ILE A 334 10.81 -3.39 14.91
C ILE A 334 11.40 -3.68 16.30
N LEU A 335 11.41 -2.71 17.21
CA LEU A 335 11.90 -2.93 18.58
C LEU A 335 11.03 -3.92 19.38
N THR A 336 9.75 -4.06 19.04
CA THR A 336 8.85 -5.05 19.65
C THR A 336 9.13 -6.46 19.12
N ASN A 337 9.38 -6.59 17.81
CA ASN A 337 9.64 -7.88 17.16
C ASN A 337 11.08 -8.41 17.35
N LEU A 338 12.00 -7.56 17.82
CA LEU A 338 13.37 -7.93 18.24
C LEU A 338 13.50 -8.14 19.76
N ALA A 339 12.39 -8.10 20.51
CA ALA A 339 12.41 -8.22 21.97
C ALA A 339 12.59 -9.67 22.43
N ASN A 340 13.77 -9.94 23.00
CA ASN A 340 14.19 -11.23 23.57
C ASN A 340 14.45 -11.08 25.08
N GLU A 341 14.44 -12.18 25.83
CA GLU A 341 14.72 -12.21 27.28
C GLU A 341 16.01 -11.48 27.68
N ALA A 342 17.07 -11.60 26.87
CA ALA A 342 18.34 -10.94 27.10
C ALA A 342 18.32 -9.40 26.91
N ASN A 343 17.41 -8.87 26.09
CA ASN A 343 17.43 -7.47 25.64
C ASN A 343 16.22 -6.63 26.11
N ILE A 344 15.11 -7.28 26.50
CA ILE A 344 13.82 -6.65 26.89
C ILE A 344 13.96 -5.57 27.97
N SER A 345 14.84 -5.76 28.94
CA SER A 345 15.10 -4.79 30.02
C SER A 345 15.61 -3.44 29.51
N THR A 346 16.33 -3.42 28.38
CA THR A 346 16.81 -2.20 27.72
C THR A 346 15.73 -1.56 26.86
N ILE A 347 14.93 -2.38 26.16
CA ILE A 347 13.84 -1.93 25.28
C ILE A 347 12.72 -1.29 26.10
N LEU A 348 12.31 -1.89 27.21
CA LEU A 348 11.27 -1.31 28.09
C LEU A 348 11.71 0.00 28.74
N ARG A 349 13.01 0.19 29.00
CA ARG A 349 13.55 1.47 29.51
C ARG A 349 13.46 2.59 28.47
N GLU A 350 13.64 2.28 27.20
CA GLU A 350 13.34 3.20 26.09
C GLU A 350 11.82 3.45 25.98
N PHE A 351 10.99 2.41 26.01
CA PHE A 351 9.53 2.53 25.91
C PHE A 351 8.93 3.37 27.04
N GLN A 352 9.44 3.29 28.27
CA GLN A 352 9.07 4.18 29.40
C GLN A 352 9.32 5.68 29.12
N THR A 353 10.20 5.99 28.17
CA THR A 353 10.44 7.36 27.68
C THR A 353 9.48 7.70 26.54
N TYR A 354 9.17 6.74 25.66
CA TYR A 354 8.29 6.93 24.50
C TYR A 354 6.81 7.13 24.91
N VAL A 355 6.33 6.46 25.97
CA VAL A 355 5.01 6.71 26.58
C VAL A 355 4.83 8.16 27.07
N LYS A 356 5.93 8.84 27.42
CA LYS A 356 5.92 10.24 27.90
C LYS A 356 6.05 11.27 26.78
N SER A 357 5.91 10.85 25.53
CA SER A 357 6.00 11.74 24.37
C SER A 357 4.79 12.68 24.23
N GLN A 358 4.96 13.74 23.44
CA GLN A 358 3.88 14.69 23.14
C GLN A 358 2.84 14.11 22.17
N ASP A 359 3.27 13.15 21.34
CA ASP A 359 2.44 12.46 20.35
C ASP A 359 1.65 11.34 21.02
N LYS A 360 0.36 11.59 21.27
CA LYS A 360 -0.51 10.66 22.01
C LYS A 360 -0.82 9.39 21.24
N ALA A 361 -0.81 9.42 19.91
CA ALA A 361 -0.99 8.23 19.08
C ALA A 361 0.25 7.32 19.16
N PHE A 362 1.45 7.91 19.12
CA PHE A 362 2.69 7.17 19.34
C PHE A 362 2.82 6.64 20.77
N ALA A 363 2.36 7.39 21.78
CA ALA A 363 2.31 6.93 23.17
C ALA A 363 1.36 5.73 23.36
N ALA A 364 0.17 5.75 22.73
CA ALA A 364 -0.76 4.61 22.72
C ALA A 364 -0.15 3.39 22.01
N ALA A 365 0.42 3.55 20.81
CA ALA A 365 1.14 2.46 20.13
C ALA A 365 2.25 1.86 21.00
N THR A 366 2.99 2.69 21.76
CA THR A 366 4.02 2.22 22.71
C THR A 366 3.42 1.35 23.82
N ILE A 367 2.20 1.63 24.26
CA ILE A 367 1.50 0.83 25.28
C ILE A 367 1.07 -0.53 24.71
N GLN A 368 0.60 -0.59 23.46
CA GLN A 368 0.37 -1.87 22.77
C GLN A 368 1.65 -2.70 22.65
N ALA A 369 2.77 -2.07 22.27
CA ALA A 369 4.08 -2.72 22.19
C ALA A 369 4.52 -3.31 23.55
N ILE A 370 4.39 -2.56 24.64
CA ILE A 370 4.61 -3.08 26.01
C ILE A 370 3.71 -4.28 26.30
N GLY A 371 2.44 -4.23 25.87
CA GLY A 371 1.48 -5.33 25.99
C GLY A 371 1.86 -6.60 25.24
N ARG A 372 2.36 -6.48 24.00
CA ARG A 372 2.87 -7.62 23.21
C ARG A 372 4.10 -8.23 23.89
N CYS A 373 5.08 -7.41 24.27
CA CYS A 373 6.26 -7.89 25.01
C CYS A 373 5.88 -8.62 26.30
N ALA A 374 4.94 -8.09 27.08
CA ALA A 374 4.45 -8.68 28.33
C ALA A 374 3.57 -9.93 28.13
N THR A 375 3.09 -10.19 26.90
CA THR A 375 2.38 -11.42 26.52
C THR A 375 3.36 -12.50 26.06
N ASN A 376 4.44 -12.11 25.38
CA ASN A 376 5.46 -13.02 24.84
C ASN A 376 6.49 -13.45 25.91
N ILE A 377 6.88 -12.54 26.81
CA ILE A 377 7.91 -12.77 27.84
C ILE A 377 7.26 -12.68 29.24
N SER A 378 7.05 -13.84 29.87
CA SER A 378 6.32 -13.97 31.12
C SER A 378 7.04 -13.37 32.34
N GLU A 379 8.37 -13.36 32.37
CA GLU A 379 9.16 -12.81 33.49
C GLU A 379 8.86 -11.34 33.79
N VAL A 380 8.45 -10.59 32.78
CA VAL A 380 8.33 -9.12 32.83
C VAL A 380 6.89 -8.66 33.03
N THR A 381 5.91 -9.57 32.87
CA THR A 381 4.47 -9.28 32.86
C THR A 381 3.99 -8.46 34.07
N ASP A 382 4.37 -8.82 35.29
CA ASP A 382 3.98 -8.07 36.50
C ASP A 382 4.59 -6.66 36.56
N THR A 383 5.82 -6.47 36.07
CA THR A 383 6.44 -5.13 36.04
C THR A 383 5.75 -4.21 35.03
N CYS A 384 5.35 -4.77 33.88
CA CYS A 384 4.54 -4.09 32.88
C CYS A 384 3.14 -3.76 33.42
N LEU A 385 2.45 -4.71 34.05
CA LEU A 385 1.13 -4.49 34.66
C LEU A 385 1.14 -3.36 35.70
N ASN A 386 2.11 -3.35 36.62
CA ASN A 386 2.23 -2.27 37.61
C ASN A 386 2.52 -0.91 36.94
N GLY A 387 3.33 -0.89 35.87
CA GLY A 387 3.56 0.32 35.07
C GLY A 387 2.31 0.82 34.37
N LEU A 388 1.54 -0.07 33.73
CA LEU A 388 0.30 0.24 33.02
C LEU A 388 -0.80 0.76 33.98
N VAL A 389 -0.93 0.17 35.17
CA VAL A 389 -1.90 0.62 36.19
C VAL A 389 -1.60 2.04 36.68
N LEU A 390 -0.33 2.45 36.73
CA LEU A 390 0.04 3.83 37.02
C LEU A 390 -0.41 4.81 35.91
N LEU A 391 -0.42 4.39 34.64
CA LEU A 391 -0.87 5.20 33.51
C LEU A 391 -2.39 5.47 33.53
N LEU A 392 -3.19 4.66 34.23
CA LEU A 392 -4.63 4.90 34.42
C LEU A 392 -4.93 6.22 35.16
N SER A 393 -3.96 6.77 35.88
CA SER A 393 -4.07 8.08 36.56
C SER A 393 -3.64 9.26 35.68
N ASN A 394 -3.35 9.04 34.39
CA ASN A 394 -3.07 10.11 33.43
C ASN A 394 -4.36 10.82 32.98
N ARG A 395 -4.23 12.04 32.46
CA ARG A 395 -5.35 12.85 31.96
C ARG A 395 -5.66 12.64 30.47
N ASP A 396 -4.74 12.07 29.71
CA ASP A 396 -4.92 11.83 28.27
C ASP A 396 -5.80 10.58 28.06
N GLU A 397 -7.01 10.75 27.54
CA GLU A 397 -7.99 9.67 27.38
C GLU A 397 -7.48 8.52 26.49
N THR A 398 -6.75 8.83 25.41
CA THR A 398 -6.18 7.83 24.49
C THR A 398 -5.09 6.97 25.12
N VAL A 399 -4.28 7.55 26.02
CA VAL A 399 -3.22 6.83 26.76
C VAL A 399 -3.85 5.89 27.80
N VAL A 400 -4.91 6.36 28.45
CA VAL A 400 -5.69 5.60 29.44
C VAL A 400 -6.48 4.47 28.75
N ALA A 401 -7.12 4.74 27.62
CA ALA A 401 -7.83 3.78 26.77
C ALA A 401 -6.96 2.57 26.42
N GLU A 402 -5.77 2.82 25.89
CA GLU A 402 -4.88 1.74 25.44
C GLU A 402 -4.30 0.95 26.62
N SER A 403 -3.96 1.64 27.72
CA SER A 403 -3.52 1.00 28.97
C SER A 403 -4.58 0.01 29.49
N VAL A 404 -5.85 0.40 29.41
CA VAL A 404 -6.99 -0.44 29.80
C VAL A 404 -7.13 -1.70 28.93
N VAL A 405 -7.02 -1.57 27.60
CA VAL A 405 -7.12 -2.72 26.67
C VAL A 405 -6.00 -3.73 26.93
N VAL A 406 -4.77 -3.24 27.12
CA VAL A 406 -3.62 -4.09 27.42
C VAL A 406 -3.75 -4.77 28.79
N ILE A 407 -4.16 -4.04 29.85
CA ILE A 407 -4.41 -4.63 31.18
C ILE A 407 -5.49 -5.72 31.08
N LYS A 408 -6.59 -5.47 30.35
CA LYS A 408 -7.66 -6.46 30.12
C LYS A 408 -7.11 -7.74 29.49
N LYS A 409 -6.26 -7.63 28.45
CA LYS A 409 -5.60 -8.80 27.84
C LYS A 409 -4.74 -9.57 28.83
N LEU A 410 -3.77 -8.92 29.46
CA LEU A 410 -2.80 -9.60 30.34
C LEU A 410 -3.49 -10.33 31.50
N LEU A 411 -4.49 -9.70 32.13
CA LEU A 411 -5.24 -10.30 33.23
C LEU A 411 -6.15 -11.47 32.78
N GLN A 412 -6.66 -11.46 31.54
CA GLN A 412 -7.38 -12.61 30.97
C GLN A 412 -6.43 -13.76 30.55
N THR A 413 -5.19 -13.47 30.12
CA THR A 413 -4.18 -14.49 29.81
C THR A 413 -3.67 -15.20 31.06
N GLN A 414 -3.48 -14.48 32.18
CA GLN A 414 -2.95 -15.02 33.45
C GLN A 414 -3.93 -14.79 34.63
N PRO A 415 -5.14 -15.40 34.60
CA PRO A 415 -6.22 -15.07 35.54
C PRO A 415 -5.96 -15.51 36.99
N THR A 416 -4.91 -16.30 37.26
CA THR A 416 -4.64 -16.91 38.56
C THR A 416 -3.94 -15.99 39.55
N GLN A 417 -3.01 -15.15 39.11
CA GLN A 417 -1.99 -14.52 39.99
C GLN A 417 -2.38 -13.12 40.50
N HIS A 418 -2.90 -12.25 39.63
CA HIS A 418 -2.92 -10.80 39.82
C HIS A 418 -3.99 -10.23 40.77
N SER A 419 -4.38 -10.93 41.84
CA SER A 419 -5.48 -10.47 42.73
C SER A 419 -5.17 -9.17 43.49
N GLU A 420 -3.89 -8.87 43.76
CA GLU A 420 -3.47 -7.61 44.37
C GLU A 420 -3.59 -6.41 43.42
N ILE A 421 -3.38 -6.61 42.11
CA ILE A 421 -3.50 -5.57 41.11
C ILE A 421 -4.96 -5.08 41.02
N ILE A 422 -5.93 -5.99 41.05
CA ILE A 422 -7.36 -5.64 41.08
C ILE A 422 -7.70 -4.85 42.36
N LYS A 423 -7.14 -5.22 43.51
CA LYS A 423 -7.28 -4.46 44.78
C LYS A 423 -6.63 -3.07 44.70
N HIS A 424 -5.56 -2.90 43.94
CA HIS A 424 -4.92 -1.60 43.72
C HIS A 424 -5.73 -0.70 42.78
N MET A 425 -6.20 -1.23 41.63
CA MET A 425 -7.10 -0.53 40.70
C MET A 425 -8.39 -0.07 41.40
N ALA A 426 -8.98 -0.91 42.26
CA ALA A 426 -10.18 -0.55 43.03
C ALA A 426 -9.94 0.56 44.09
N LYS A 427 -8.69 0.79 44.52
CA LYS A 427 -8.31 1.94 45.37
C LYS A 427 -8.08 3.21 44.54
N LEU A 428 -7.56 3.09 43.32
CA LEU A 428 -7.33 4.23 42.42
C LEU A 428 -8.61 4.76 41.77
N PHE A 429 -9.70 3.97 41.76
CA PHE A 429 -10.98 4.29 41.11
C PHE A 429 -11.56 5.68 41.46
N ASP A 430 -11.35 6.18 42.68
CA ASP A 430 -11.85 7.50 43.11
C ASP A 430 -11.10 8.66 42.42
N ASN A 431 -9.87 8.44 41.96
CA ASN A 431 -9.00 9.44 41.33
C ASN A 431 -9.13 9.45 39.79
N ILE A 432 -9.75 8.42 39.19
CA ILE A 432 -9.80 8.23 37.74
C ILE A 432 -11.04 8.91 37.17
N THR A 433 -10.83 10.01 36.45
CA THR A 433 -11.89 10.78 35.79
C THR A 433 -12.30 10.19 34.44
N VAL A 434 -11.37 9.56 33.70
CA VAL A 434 -11.59 9.10 32.33
C VAL A 434 -12.67 8.01 32.29
N PRO A 435 -13.84 8.23 31.64
CA PRO A 435 -14.98 7.33 31.68
C PRO A 435 -14.66 5.89 31.27
N MET A 436 -13.84 5.70 30.22
CA MET A 436 -13.57 4.35 29.71
C MET A 436 -12.74 3.49 30.68
N ALA A 437 -11.82 4.09 31.44
CA ALA A 437 -11.15 3.37 32.53
C ALA A 437 -12.08 3.07 33.70
N ARG A 438 -12.99 3.99 34.05
CA ARG A 438 -14.02 3.72 35.08
C ARG A 438 -14.87 2.51 34.68
N ALA A 439 -15.40 2.52 33.46
CA ALA A 439 -16.19 1.43 32.89
C ALA A 439 -15.43 0.09 32.90
N SER A 440 -14.17 0.08 32.46
CA SER A 440 -13.38 -1.15 32.40
C SER A 440 -12.90 -1.67 33.76
N ILE A 441 -12.63 -0.81 34.74
CA ILE A 441 -12.37 -1.25 36.13
C ILE A 441 -13.62 -1.94 36.70
N LEU A 442 -14.82 -1.36 36.47
CA LEU A 442 -16.09 -1.98 36.88
C LEU A 442 -16.33 -3.32 36.18
N TRP A 443 -16.03 -3.42 34.89
CA TRP A 443 -16.07 -4.70 34.15
C TRP A 443 -15.15 -5.75 34.77
N LEU A 444 -13.90 -5.39 35.06
CA LEU A 444 -12.87 -6.28 35.60
C LEU A 444 -13.22 -6.74 37.03
N MET A 445 -13.72 -5.84 37.86
CA MET A 445 -14.26 -6.16 39.18
C MET A 445 -15.54 -7.03 39.12
N GLY A 446 -16.28 -6.98 38.01
CA GLY A 446 -17.41 -7.85 37.74
C GLY A 446 -17.00 -9.26 37.33
N GLU A 447 -16.01 -9.38 36.43
CA GLU A 447 -15.48 -10.68 35.98
C GLU A 447 -14.83 -11.45 37.13
N TYR A 448 -13.93 -10.82 37.89
CA TYR A 448 -13.23 -11.43 39.01
C TYR A 448 -13.95 -11.20 40.36
N CYS A 449 -15.27 -11.01 40.37
CA CYS A 449 -16.03 -10.67 41.58
C CYS A 449 -15.89 -11.69 42.73
N GLU A 450 -15.71 -12.98 42.40
CA GLU A 450 -15.46 -14.05 43.37
C GLU A 450 -14.11 -13.91 44.09
N ARG A 451 -13.10 -13.28 43.44
CA ARG A 451 -11.76 -13.05 44.01
C ARG A 451 -11.71 -11.82 44.93
N VAL A 452 -12.66 -10.89 44.80
CA VAL A 452 -12.67 -9.62 45.55
C VAL A 452 -14.01 -9.34 46.26
N PRO A 453 -14.56 -10.31 47.02
CA PRO A 453 -15.96 -10.30 47.47
C PRO A 453 -16.32 -9.20 48.48
N LYS A 454 -15.31 -8.54 49.09
CA LYS A 454 -15.51 -7.41 50.00
C LYS A 454 -15.50 -6.05 49.28
N ILE A 455 -14.56 -5.83 48.37
CA ILE A 455 -14.35 -4.51 47.73
C ILE A 455 -15.34 -4.27 46.59
N ALA A 456 -15.77 -5.33 45.88
CA ALA A 456 -16.73 -5.17 44.78
C ALA A 456 -18.10 -4.62 45.24
N PRO A 457 -18.71 -5.07 46.36
CA PRO A 457 -19.85 -4.39 46.97
C PRO A 457 -19.59 -2.95 47.43
N ASP A 458 -18.37 -2.63 47.88
CA ASP A 458 -18.01 -1.27 48.32
C ASP A 458 -17.93 -0.29 47.14
N VAL A 459 -17.33 -0.69 46.02
CA VAL A 459 -17.31 0.11 44.78
C VAL A 459 -18.71 0.21 44.17
N LEU A 460 -19.51 -0.87 44.20
CA LEU A 460 -20.93 -0.79 43.78
C LEU A 460 -21.72 0.23 44.63
N ARG A 461 -21.43 0.32 45.95
CA ARG A 461 -22.05 1.32 46.84
C ARG A 461 -21.62 2.76 46.52
N LYS A 462 -20.39 2.97 46.02
CA LYS A 462 -19.95 4.27 45.50
C LYS A 462 -20.70 4.62 44.22
N MET A 463 -20.69 3.72 43.24
CA MET A 463 -21.37 3.93 41.95
C MET A 463 -22.87 4.15 42.09
N ALA A 464 -23.53 3.48 43.04
CA ALA A 464 -24.94 3.73 43.34
C ALA A 464 -25.23 5.20 43.70
N LYS A 465 -24.27 5.93 44.29
CA LYS A 465 -24.45 7.36 44.63
C LYS A 465 -24.22 8.29 43.45
N THR A 466 -23.32 7.94 42.52
CA THR A 466 -22.94 8.81 41.39
C THR A 466 -23.65 8.46 40.09
N PHE A 467 -24.33 7.30 39.99
CA PHE A 467 -24.91 6.71 38.78
C PHE A 467 -25.56 7.69 37.79
N THR A 468 -26.36 8.65 38.27
CA THR A 468 -27.09 9.61 37.42
C THR A 468 -26.21 10.73 36.84
N ALA A 469 -24.97 10.86 37.29
CA ALA A 469 -23.98 11.87 36.89
C ALA A 469 -22.71 11.27 36.28
N GLU A 470 -22.72 9.96 35.97
CA GLU A 470 -21.64 9.25 35.29
C GLU A 470 -21.99 9.10 33.79
N GLU A 471 -20.98 8.91 32.95
CA GLU A 471 -21.18 8.67 31.51
C GLU A 471 -21.83 7.31 31.22
N ASP A 472 -22.50 7.22 30.07
CA ASP A 472 -23.35 6.07 29.70
C ASP A 472 -22.61 4.73 29.69
N ILE A 473 -21.35 4.69 29.23
CA ILE A 473 -20.51 3.49 29.28
C ILE A 473 -20.21 3.02 30.72
N VAL A 474 -20.15 3.95 31.68
CA VAL A 474 -19.89 3.68 33.10
C VAL A 474 -21.16 3.20 33.79
N LYS A 475 -22.31 3.85 33.51
CA LYS A 475 -23.64 3.38 33.93
C LYS A 475 -23.87 1.94 33.48
N LEU A 476 -23.60 1.64 32.21
CA LEU A 476 -23.82 0.31 31.63
C LEU A 476 -22.99 -0.78 32.32
N GLN A 477 -21.69 -0.55 32.52
CA GLN A 477 -20.85 -1.50 33.25
C GLN A 477 -21.18 -1.55 34.75
N THR A 478 -21.76 -0.49 35.33
CA THR A 478 -22.34 -0.52 36.69
C THR A 478 -23.54 -1.46 36.78
N VAL A 479 -24.44 -1.47 35.78
CA VAL A 479 -25.57 -2.41 35.73
C VAL A 479 -25.06 -3.85 35.54
N ASN A 480 -24.05 -4.08 34.68
CA ASN A 480 -23.41 -5.39 34.53
C ASN A 480 -22.74 -5.88 35.83
N LEU A 481 -22.05 -5.00 36.56
CA LEU A 481 -21.46 -5.31 37.86
C LEU A 481 -22.53 -5.63 38.91
N ALA A 482 -23.61 -4.84 38.97
CA ALA A 482 -24.74 -5.06 39.87
C ALA A 482 -25.44 -6.41 39.60
N ALA A 483 -25.53 -6.82 38.33
CA ALA A 483 -26.06 -8.09 37.89
C ALA A 483 -25.19 -9.28 38.35
N LYS A 484 -23.89 -9.27 38.04
CA LYS A 484 -22.95 -10.32 38.45
C LYS A 484 -22.88 -10.46 39.97
N LEU A 485 -22.79 -9.35 40.69
CA LEU A 485 -22.74 -9.32 42.15
C LEU A 485 -24.02 -9.81 42.84
N TYR A 486 -25.20 -9.61 42.25
CA TYR A 486 -26.45 -10.19 42.77
C TYR A 486 -26.43 -11.72 42.69
N LEU A 487 -25.82 -12.29 41.65
CA LEU A 487 -25.73 -13.74 41.45
C LEU A 487 -24.64 -14.40 42.31
N THR A 488 -23.55 -13.71 42.64
CA THR A 488 -22.47 -14.25 43.48
C THR A 488 -22.62 -13.92 44.97
N ASN A 489 -22.98 -12.68 45.32
CA ASN A 489 -23.13 -12.21 46.72
C ASN A 489 -24.47 -11.49 46.94
N SER A 490 -25.58 -12.19 46.67
CA SER A 490 -26.95 -11.66 46.84
C SER A 490 -27.23 -11.10 48.24
N LYS A 491 -26.66 -11.74 49.28
CA LYS A 491 -26.90 -11.38 50.70
C LYS A 491 -26.55 -9.93 51.03
N GLN A 492 -25.50 -9.37 50.42
CA GLN A 492 -25.06 -8.00 50.67
C GLN A 492 -25.49 -7.02 49.58
N THR A 493 -25.70 -7.49 48.35
CA THR A 493 -25.83 -6.62 47.17
C THR A 493 -27.26 -6.45 46.66
N LYS A 494 -28.20 -7.32 47.05
CA LYS A 494 -29.61 -7.31 46.60
C LYS A 494 -30.26 -5.93 46.64
N LEU A 495 -30.11 -5.19 47.74
CA LEU A 495 -30.68 -3.83 47.89
C LEU A 495 -30.00 -2.80 46.98
N LEU A 496 -28.67 -2.86 46.83
CA LEU A 496 -27.90 -1.96 45.96
C LEU A 496 -28.25 -2.20 44.48
N THR A 497 -28.30 -3.47 44.06
CA THR A 497 -28.72 -3.85 42.70
C THR A 497 -30.16 -3.43 42.42
N GLN A 498 -31.10 -3.63 43.36
CA GLN A 498 -32.48 -3.17 43.20
C GLN A 498 -32.59 -1.64 43.08
N TYR A 499 -31.76 -0.88 43.81
CA TYR A 499 -31.69 0.58 43.69
C TYR A 499 -31.17 1.02 42.32
N ILE A 500 -30.04 0.46 41.86
CA ILE A 500 -29.46 0.76 40.53
C ILE A 500 -30.45 0.39 39.40
N LEU A 501 -31.11 -0.77 39.49
CA LEU A 501 -32.13 -1.20 38.51
C LEU A 501 -33.45 -0.40 38.59
N ASN A 502 -33.66 0.42 39.64
CA ASN A 502 -34.75 1.40 39.69
C ASN A 502 -34.32 2.73 39.06
N LEU A 503 -33.08 3.19 39.24
CA LEU A 503 -32.53 4.37 38.57
C LEU A 503 -32.48 4.16 37.04
N GLY A 504 -31.78 3.11 36.58
CA GLY A 504 -31.59 2.83 35.15
C GLY A 504 -32.89 2.61 34.36
N LYS A 505 -34.00 2.22 35.02
CA LYS A 505 -35.32 2.07 34.37
C LYS A 505 -35.82 3.37 33.72
N TYR A 506 -35.38 4.52 34.26
CA TYR A 506 -35.80 5.87 33.88
C TYR A 506 -34.63 6.76 33.44
N ASP A 507 -33.51 6.17 33.00
CA ASP A 507 -32.40 6.93 32.40
C ASP A 507 -32.84 7.64 31.10
N GLN A 508 -32.06 8.60 30.61
CA GLN A 508 -32.33 9.26 29.33
C GLN A 508 -31.93 8.37 28.15
N ASN A 509 -30.83 7.61 28.27
CA ASN A 509 -30.40 6.70 27.21
C ASN A 509 -31.37 5.51 27.06
N TYR A 510 -31.66 5.08 25.83
CA TYR A 510 -32.56 3.97 25.54
C TYR A 510 -31.91 2.60 25.82
N ASP A 511 -30.66 2.35 25.40
CA ASP A 511 -29.91 1.11 25.66
C ASP A 511 -29.87 0.84 27.17
N ILE A 512 -29.48 1.84 27.96
CA ILE A 512 -29.41 1.72 29.42
C ILE A 512 -30.78 1.38 30.02
N ARG A 513 -31.87 1.98 29.54
CA ARG A 513 -33.23 1.67 30.01
C ARG A 513 -33.63 0.24 29.71
N ASP A 514 -33.47 -0.20 28.46
CA ASP A 514 -33.97 -1.51 28.01
C ASP A 514 -33.06 -2.66 28.46
N ARG A 515 -31.74 -2.45 28.49
CA ARG A 515 -30.78 -3.35 29.13
C ARG A 515 -31.01 -3.45 30.64
N THR A 516 -31.36 -2.35 31.32
CA THR A 516 -31.80 -2.38 32.74
C THR A 516 -33.10 -3.18 32.92
N ARG A 517 -34.10 -2.98 32.06
CA ARG A 517 -35.38 -3.72 32.12
C ARG A 517 -35.17 -5.21 31.87
N PHE A 518 -34.37 -5.57 30.88
CA PHE A 518 -34.00 -6.96 30.55
C PHE A 518 -33.25 -7.63 31.70
N ILE A 519 -32.17 -7.01 32.20
CA ILE A 519 -31.37 -7.53 33.32
C ILE A 519 -32.22 -7.66 34.59
N ARG A 520 -33.14 -6.72 34.84
CA ARG A 520 -34.11 -6.82 35.95
C ARG A 520 -35.02 -8.05 35.80
N GLN A 521 -35.62 -8.28 34.64
CA GLN A 521 -36.52 -9.42 34.41
C GLN A 521 -35.77 -10.77 34.36
N LEU A 522 -34.49 -10.78 33.99
CA LEU A 522 -33.62 -11.95 33.99
C LEU A 522 -33.18 -12.39 35.40
N ILE A 523 -33.01 -11.44 36.33
CA ILE A 523 -32.36 -11.66 37.64
C ILE A 523 -33.30 -11.53 38.84
N VAL A 524 -34.28 -10.62 38.79
CA VAL A 524 -35.23 -10.41 39.89
C VAL A 524 -36.39 -11.40 39.72
N PRO A 525 -36.65 -12.32 40.67
CA PRO A 525 -37.77 -13.23 40.57
C PRO A 525 -39.10 -12.46 40.60
N ASN A 526 -39.91 -12.67 39.56
CA ASN A 526 -41.31 -12.24 39.45
C ASN A 526 -42.21 -13.48 39.31
N GLU A 527 -43.51 -13.34 39.58
CA GLU A 527 -44.49 -14.43 39.41
C GLU A 527 -44.57 -14.94 37.96
N LYS A 528 -44.19 -14.10 37.00
CA LYS A 528 -44.03 -14.44 35.56
C LYS A 528 -42.55 -14.58 35.18
N SER A 529 -41.76 -15.33 35.96
CA SER A 529 -40.34 -15.59 35.64
C SER A 529 -40.19 -16.50 34.42
N GLY A 530 -39.68 -15.94 33.31
CA GLY A 530 -39.47 -16.69 32.07
C GLY A 530 -38.35 -17.74 32.18
N ALA A 531 -38.36 -18.72 31.27
CA ALA A 531 -37.44 -19.86 31.28
C ALA A 531 -35.95 -19.47 31.33
N LEU A 532 -35.58 -18.31 30.76
CA LEU A 532 -34.22 -17.75 30.75
C LEU A 532 -33.65 -17.48 32.15
N ASN A 533 -34.47 -17.23 33.17
CA ASN A 533 -33.99 -16.97 34.54
C ASN A 533 -33.17 -18.15 35.09
N LYS A 534 -33.55 -19.40 34.74
CA LYS A 534 -32.79 -20.62 35.07
C LYS A 534 -31.36 -20.62 34.50
N TYR A 535 -31.14 -19.89 33.40
CA TYR A 535 -29.85 -19.79 32.70
C TYR A 535 -29.11 -18.48 33.00
N ALA A 536 -29.68 -17.55 33.78
CA ALA A 536 -29.09 -16.24 34.07
C ALA A 536 -27.64 -16.33 34.58
N ARG A 537 -27.31 -17.30 35.44
CA ARG A 537 -25.94 -17.56 35.91
C ARG A 537 -24.99 -17.95 34.77
N ARG A 538 -25.43 -18.78 33.81
CA ARG A 538 -24.61 -19.18 32.66
C ARG A 538 -24.44 -18.05 31.64
N ILE A 539 -25.47 -17.24 31.43
CA ILE A 539 -25.46 -16.12 30.49
C ILE A 539 -24.55 -14.99 31.01
N LEU A 540 -24.68 -14.62 32.28
CA LEU A 540 -24.01 -13.44 32.85
C LEU A 540 -22.61 -13.71 33.44
N LEU A 541 -22.24 -14.99 33.65
CA LEU A 541 -20.90 -15.42 34.06
C LEU A 541 -20.23 -16.31 33.00
N ALA A 542 -20.64 -16.18 31.72
CA ALA A 542 -19.90 -16.78 30.61
C ALA A 542 -18.50 -16.13 30.51
N PRO A 543 -17.40 -16.90 30.41
CA PRO A 543 -16.06 -16.34 30.27
C PRO A 543 -15.94 -15.62 28.93
N LYS A 544 -15.55 -14.34 28.94
CA LYS A 544 -15.33 -13.60 27.70
C LYS A 544 -13.95 -13.93 27.08
N PRO A 545 -13.83 -13.98 25.74
CA PRO A 545 -12.54 -14.07 25.07
C PRO A 545 -11.67 -12.85 25.39
N ALA A 546 -10.35 -13.02 25.28
CA ALA A 546 -9.38 -11.98 25.59
C ALA A 546 -9.02 -11.17 24.33
N PRO A 547 -9.10 -9.82 24.33
CA PRO A 547 -8.90 -9.00 23.14
C PRO A 547 -7.54 -9.27 22.50
N VAL A 548 -7.45 -9.29 21.17
CA VAL A 548 -6.24 -9.76 20.48
C VAL A 548 -5.30 -8.58 20.21
N LEU A 549 -4.15 -8.55 20.89
CA LEU A 549 -3.14 -7.48 20.76
C LEU A 549 -2.24 -7.71 19.53
N GLU A 550 -2.84 -7.80 18.35
CA GLU A 550 -2.11 -8.04 17.10
C GLU A 550 -1.34 -6.78 16.65
N SER A 551 -0.39 -6.95 15.73
CA SER A 551 0.30 -5.82 15.11
C SER A 551 -0.55 -5.23 13.99
N ALA A 552 -0.53 -3.91 13.83
CA ALA A 552 -1.15 -3.22 12.67
C ALA A 552 -0.45 -3.57 11.33
N PHE A 553 0.60 -4.40 11.40
CA PHE A 553 1.44 -4.88 10.31
C PHE A 553 1.28 -6.39 10.08
N LYS A 554 0.41 -7.07 10.84
CA LYS A 554 0.08 -8.49 10.63
C LYS A 554 -0.51 -8.70 9.22
N ASP A 555 -0.34 -9.92 8.70
CA ASP A 555 -0.82 -10.37 7.39
C ASP A 555 -0.14 -9.73 6.17
N ARG A 556 0.81 -8.80 6.38
CA ARG A 556 1.62 -8.20 5.29
C ARG A 556 2.53 -9.20 4.58
N ASP A 557 2.91 -10.30 5.24
CA ASP A 557 3.70 -11.40 4.66
C ASP A 557 3.04 -12.04 3.42
N ARG A 558 1.72 -11.86 3.24
CA ARG A 558 0.96 -12.25 2.04
C ARG A 558 1.37 -11.46 0.79
N PHE A 559 2.01 -10.31 0.95
CA PHE A 559 2.40 -9.42 -0.13
C PHE A 559 3.93 -9.42 -0.36
N GLN A 560 4.35 -9.24 -1.61
CA GLN A 560 5.76 -9.22 -1.97
C GLN A 560 6.47 -7.98 -1.39
N LEU A 561 7.60 -8.19 -0.72
CA LEU A 561 8.39 -7.15 -0.05
C LEU A 561 8.70 -5.97 -0.98
N GLY A 562 8.42 -4.75 -0.51
CA GLY A 562 8.71 -3.51 -1.25
C GLY A 562 7.66 -3.11 -2.29
N THR A 563 6.60 -3.91 -2.51
CA THR A 563 5.48 -3.51 -3.38
C THR A 563 4.52 -2.54 -2.70
N LEU A 564 3.73 -1.81 -3.49
CA LEU A 564 2.70 -0.90 -2.95
C LEU A 564 1.66 -1.66 -2.11
N SER A 565 1.30 -2.89 -2.50
CA SER A 565 0.35 -3.74 -1.77
C SER A 565 0.84 -4.07 -0.36
N HIS A 566 2.13 -4.43 -0.25
CA HIS A 566 2.82 -4.68 1.02
C HIS A 566 2.82 -3.43 1.93
N SER A 567 3.13 -2.26 1.37
CA SER A 567 3.09 -0.99 2.11
C SER A 567 1.70 -0.62 2.63
N LEU A 568 0.64 -0.92 1.86
CA LEU A 568 -0.76 -0.59 2.20
C LEU A 568 -1.52 -1.71 2.95
N ASN A 569 -0.97 -2.93 3.00
CA ASN A 569 -1.65 -4.17 3.41
C ASN A 569 -2.94 -4.49 2.62
N VAL A 570 -3.00 -4.10 1.34
CA VAL A 570 -4.16 -4.27 0.45
C VAL A 570 -3.70 -4.57 -0.96
N LYS A 571 -4.36 -5.49 -1.68
CA LYS A 571 -4.03 -5.83 -3.08
C LYS A 571 -4.27 -4.63 -4.01
N ALA A 572 -3.20 -3.91 -4.36
CA ALA A 572 -3.26 -2.76 -5.24
C ALA A 572 -3.56 -3.16 -6.70
N ALA A 573 -4.14 -2.24 -7.48
CA ALA A 573 -4.43 -2.47 -8.89
C ALA A 573 -3.14 -2.79 -9.67
N GLY A 574 -3.13 -3.91 -10.41
CA GLY A 574 -1.96 -4.41 -11.13
C GLY A 574 -0.96 -5.20 -10.29
N TYR A 575 -1.26 -5.51 -9.02
CA TYR A 575 -0.42 -6.39 -8.21
C TYR A 575 -0.52 -7.85 -8.68
N GLN A 576 0.62 -8.40 -9.13
CA GLN A 576 0.81 -9.81 -9.42
C GLN A 576 1.51 -10.47 -8.22
N GLU A 577 0.99 -11.62 -7.76
CA GLU A 577 1.67 -12.45 -6.77
C GLU A 577 2.87 -13.18 -7.39
N LEU A 578 3.88 -13.50 -6.58
CA LEU A 578 4.94 -14.42 -7.01
C LEU A 578 4.37 -15.82 -7.14
N SER A 579 4.79 -16.55 -8.19
CA SER A 579 4.47 -17.96 -8.31
C SER A 579 5.11 -18.79 -7.20
N ASP A 580 4.47 -19.91 -6.90
CA ASP A 580 5.11 -21.01 -6.19
C ASP A 580 6.29 -21.57 -7.01
N TRP A 581 7.18 -22.27 -6.30
CA TRP A 581 8.36 -22.90 -6.87
C TRP A 581 7.97 -24.15 -7.68
N PRO A 582 8.53 -24.37 -8.89
CA PRO A 582 8.33 -25.61 -9.63
C PRO A 582 8.93 -26.81 -8.90
N ALA A 583 8.25 -27.96 -8.97
CA ALA A 583 8.72 -29.22 -8.38
C ALA A 583 9.99 -29.77 -9.07
N VAL A 584 10.10 -29.55 -10.38
CA VAL A 584 11.21 -29.94 -11.25
C VAL A 584 11.65 -28.71 -12.04
N ALA A 585 12.95 -28.41 -12.07
CA ALA A 585 13.47 -27.32 -12.89
C ALA A 585 13.55 -27.75 -14.37
N PRO A 586 13.16 -26.89 -15.33
CA PRO A 586 13.40 -27.14 -16.74
C PRO A 586 14.89 -27.14 -17.06
N ASP A 587 15.24 -27.86 -18.14
CA ASP A 587 16.59 -28.29 -18.43
C ASP A 587 17.58 -27.13 -18.67
N GLN A 588 18.81 -27.26 -18.16
CA GLN A 588 19.82 -26.18 -18.20
C GLN A 588 20.26 -25.85 -19.63
N SER A 589 20.13 -26.82 -20.53
CA SER A 589 20.30 -26.68 -21.98
C SER A 589 19.47 -25.54 -22.58
N VAL A 590 18.29 -25.23 -22.05
CA VAL A 590 17.40 -24.16 -22.54
C VAL A 590 18.00 -22.76 -22.35
N ARG A 591 18.98 -22.61 -21.43
CA ARG A 591 19.77 -21.37 -21.23
C ARG A 591 21.11 -21.40 -21.97
N ASN A 592 21.52 -22.56 -22.50
CA ASN A 592 22.73 -22.76 -23.30
C ASN A 592 22.49 -22.43 -24.78
N VAL A 593 22.23 -21.15 -25.09
CA VAL A 593 22.31 -20.70 -26.48
C VAL A 593 23.77 -20.42 -26.80
N GLU A 594 24.30 -21.10 -27.82
CA GLU A 594 25.64 -20.81 -28.34
C GLU A 594 25.77 -19.34 -28.71
N VAL A 595 26.89 -18.71 -28.34
CA VAL A 595 27.21 -17.37 -28.82
C VAL A 595 27.58 -17.51 -30.29
N ILE A 596 26.59 -17.32 -31.17
CA ILE A 596 26.80 -17.23 -32.61
C ILE A 596 27.80 -16.09 -32.85
N GLU A 597 29.06 -16.45 -33.10
CA GLU A 597 30.04 -15.51 -33.59
C GLU A 597 29.53 -14.91 -34.90
N PRO A 598 29.70 -13.61 -35.14
CA PRO A 598 29.27 -13.01 -36.40
C PRO A 598 30.07 -13.66 -37.53
N VAL A 599 29.38 -14.46 -38.36
CA VAL A 599 29.97 -15.14 -39.52
C VAL A 599 30.77 -14.11 -40.32
N ARG A 600 32.09 -14.30 -40.35
CA ARG A 600 33.01 -13.47 -41.13
C ARG A 600 32.77 -13.77 -42.61
N VAL A 601 31.81 -13.06 -43.21
CA VAL A 601 31.56 -13.08 -44.65
C VAL A 601 32.86 -12.68 -45.35
N HIS A 602 33.53 -13.66 -45.95
CA HIS A 602 34.77 -13.44 -46.68
C HIS A 602 34.44 -12.74 -48.01
N LEU A 603 34.59 -11.43 -48.04
CA LEU A 603 34.88 -10.69 -49.25
C LEU A 603 36.33 -10.20 -49.16
N ILE A 604 37.14 -10.66 -50.09
CA ILE A 604 38.59 -10.54 -50.06
C ILE A 604 39.00 -9.19 -50.67
N HIS A 605 39.80 -8.40 -49.95
CA HIS A 605 41.16 -7.96 -50.34
C HIS A 605 41.84 -7.15 -49.22
N GLN A 606 43.06 -7.58 -48.86
CA GLN A 606 44.22 -6.84 -48.28
C GLN A 606 43.93 -5.68 -47.28
N ALA A 607 44.20 -5.85 -45.98
CA ALA A 607 45.53 -5.73 -45.31
C ALA A 607 45.89 -4.26 -44.98
N ASP A 608 46.42 -3.89 -43.81
CA ASP A 608 46.93 -4.68 -42.66
C ASP A 608 46.29 -4.30 -41.30
N MET A 609 46.56 -5.11 -40.27
CA MET A 609 46.08 -4.92 -38.90
C MET A 609 47.23 -4.94 -37.89
N SER A 610 47.19 -4.05 -36.89
CA SER A 610 47.84 -4.29 -35.60
C SER A 610 46.76 -4.46 -34.52
N VAL A 611 46.89 -5.52 -33.71
CA VAL A 611 45.96 -5.84 -32.61
C VAL A 611 46.76 -6.16 -31.35
N CYS A 612 46.62 -5.33 -30.32
CA CYS A 612 47.05 -5.70 -28.98
C CYS A 612 46.04 -6.68 -28.38
N VAL A 613 46.45 -7.94 -28.19
CA VAL A 613 45.66 -8.94 -27.45
C VAL A 613 46.13 -8.97 -26.00
N CYS A 614 45.29 -8.49 -25.08
CA CYS A 614 45.53 -8.61 -23.64
C CYS A 614 44.85 -9.88 -23.11
N VAL A 615 45.62 -10.94 -22.86
CA VAL A 615 45.12 -12.14 -22.17
C VAL A 615 45.41 -12.01 -20.67
N CYS A 616 44.36 -11.82 -19.87
CA CYS A 616 44.47 -11.81 -18.41
C CYS A 616 44.02 -13.17 -17.85
N VAL A 617 44.98 -14.00 -17.42
CA VAL A 617 44.71 -15.20 -16.62
C VAL A 617 44.74 -14.81 -15.15
N CYS A 618 43.63 -14.96 -14.43
CA CYS A 618 43.51 -14.60 -13.03
C CYS A 618 43.41 -15.86 -12.16
N VAL A 619 44.46 -16.14 -11.38
CA VAL A 619 44.44 -17.14 -10.29
C VAL A 619 44.28 -16.42 -8.96
N CYS A 620 43.49 -16.97 -8.05
CA CYS A 620 42.88 -16.21 -6.95
C CYS A 620 43.71 -16.21 -5.65
N VAL A 621 44.44 -15.13 -5.35
CA VAL A 621 44.80 -14.77 -3.96
C VAL A 621 44.73 -13.24 -3.75
N CYS A 622 44.26 -12.85 -2.58
CA CYS A 622 44.14 -11.52 -1.97
C CYS A 622 44.95 -10.33 -2.56
N VAL A 623 44.21 -9.24 -2.88
CA VAL A 623 44.68 -7.85 -3.04
C VAL A 623 45.69 -7.58 -4.17
N CYS A 624 45.24 -6.94 -5.25
CA CYS A 624 46.11 -6.42 -6.30
C CYS A 624 45.75 -4.97 -6.66
N VAL A 625 46.74 -4.08 -6.62
CA VAL A 625 46.70 -2.76 -7.25
C VAL A 625 47.41 -2.88 -8.60
N CYS A 626 46.77 -2.44 -9.68
CA CYS A 626 47.37 -2.52 -11.02
C CYS A 626 48.18 -1.26 -11.33
N VAL A 627 49.48 -1.42 -11.58
CA VAL A 627 50.35 -0.39 -12.19
C VAL A 627 50.68 -0.82 -13.61
N CYS A 628 50.46 0.06 -14.58
CA CYS A 628 50.77 -0.22 -15.98
C CYS A 628 52.19 0.26 -16.32
N VAL A 629 52.99 -0.60 -16.94
CA VAL A 629 54.27 -0.23 -17.57
C VAL A 629 54.14 -0.49 -19.07
N CYS A 630 54.34 0.55 -19.88
CA CYS A 630 54.38 0.42 -21.33
C CYS A 630 55.85 0.32 -21.77
N VAL A 631 56.17 -0.69 -22.59
CA VAL A 631 57.47 -0.79 -23.27
C VAL A 631 57.20 -0.61 -24.76
N CYS A 632 57.65 0.52 -25.31
CA CYS A 632 57.62 0.78 -26.74
C CYS A 632 58.94 0.31 -27.35
N VAL A 633 58.87 -0.51 -28.41
CA VAL A 633 60.01 -0.80 -29.28
C VAL A 633 59.76 -0.12 -30.61
N SER A 634 60.59 0.85 -30.96
CA SER A 634 60.54 1.55 -32.25
C SER A 634 61.39 0.81 -33.28
N THR A 635 60.89 0.70 -34.51
CA THR A 635 61.70 0.36 -35.69
C THR A 635 61.55 1.47 -36.71
N GLU A 636 62.66 2.14 -37.02
CA GLU A 636 62.68 3.28 -37.95
C GLU A 636 62.56 2.82 -39.41
N SER A 637 61.84 3.58 -40.22
CA SER A 637 62.12 3.73 -41.65
C SER A 637 61.60 5.09 -42.08
N GLY A 638 62.51 5.97 -42.52
CA GLY A 638 62.18 7.33 -42.95
C GLY A 638 61.96 7.43 -44.45
N SER A 639 61.29 8.50 -44.86
CA SER A 639 61.45 9.09 -46.20
C SER A 639 61.15 10.59 -46.11
N GLU A 640 62.00 11.40 -46.73
CA GLU A 640 62.02 12.86 -46.61
C GLU A 640 61.41 13.52 -47.85
N SER A 641 60.66 14.61 -47.64
CA SER A 641 60.43 15.74 -48.58
C SER A 641 59.76 16.82 -47.72
N GLU A 642 60.44 17.88 -47.30
CA GLU A 642 60.84 19.06 -48.10
C GLU A 642 59.60 19.73 -48.72
N GLU A 643 59.12 20.86 -48.17
CA GLU A 643 59.53 22.26 -48.48
C GLU A 643 58.93 22.74 -49.83
N GLU A 644 58.57 24.00 -50.08
CA GLU A 644 58.69 25.32 -49.39
C GLU A 644 57.29 26.01 -49.39
N SER A 645 57.00 27.32 -49.20
CA SER A 645 57.64 28.56 -48.67
C SER A 645 56.44 29.45 -48.18
N SER A 646 56.51 30.35 -47.19
CA SER A 646 57.32 31.59 -47.07
C SER A 646 56.94 32.68 -48.12
N GLU A 647 56.74 33.97 -47.82
CA GLU A 647 56.75 34.72 -46.53
C GLU A 647 56.17 36.17 -46.66
N GLU A 648 56.29 36.94 -45.56
CA GLU A 648 56.23 38.43 -45.43
C GLU A 648 54.84 39.13 -45.34
N SER A 649 54.69 40.29 -44.68
CA SER A 649 55.69 41.24 -44.13
C SER A 649 55.26 41.92 -42.79
N ASP A 650 56.23 42.13 -41.88
CA ASP A 650 56.40 43.20 -40.85
C ASP A 650 55.26 43.64 -39.88
N LYS A 651 55.46 43.76 -38.55
CA LYS A 651 56.44 44.52 -37.71
C LYS A 651 56.19 46.05 -37.74
N THR A 652 56.30 46.85 -36.66
CA THR A 652 56.52 46.65 -35.18
C THR A 652 55.43 47.46 -34.41
N SER A 653 55.37 47.67 -33.09
CA SER A 653 56.14 47.35 -31.86
C SER A 653 55.11 47.30 -30.68
N SER A 654 55.39 47.16 -29.37
CA SER A 654 56.58 47.04 -28.50
C SER A 654 56.15 46.25 -27.22
N ASP A 655 56.93 45.98 -26.16
CA ASP A 655 58.33 46.29 -25.83
C ASP A 655 59.00 45.12 -25.07
N SER A 656 59.44 45.31 -23.82
CA SER A 656 60.30 44.42 -23.04
C SER A 656 60.09 44.61 -21.52
N GLY A 657 60.56 43.73 -20.61
CA GLY A 657 61.24 42.44 -20.76
C GLY A 657 61.85 41.94 -19.44
N LYS A 658 62.60 40.81 -19.49
CA LYS A 658 63.38 40.15 -18.39
C LYS A 658 62.53 39.49 -17.27
N SER A 659 62.79 38.33 -16.65
CA SER A 659 63.79 37.20 -16.64
C SER A 659 63.94 36.80 -15.13
N SER A 660 64.30 35.60 -14.64
CA SER A 660 64.70 34.26 -15.16
C SER A 660 64.86 33.26 -13.98
N SER A 661 64.95 31.93 -14.23
CA SER A 661 65.53 30.86 -13.33
C SER A 661 64.92 30.67 -11.92
N GLY A 662 65.02 29.55 -11.17
CA GLY A 662 65.69 28.22 -11.27
C GLY A 662 66.01 27.70 -9.83
N SER A 663 66.21 26.42 -9.47
CA SER A 663 66.09 25.11 -10.15
C SER A 663 66.11 23.93 -9.12
N GLU A 664 65.74 22.71 -9.56
CA GLU A 664 66.01 21.35 -8.98
C GLU A 664 65.40 20.83 -7.64
N LYS A 665 64.78 19.63 -7.77
CA LYS A 665 64.83 18.38 -6.95
C LYS A 665 64.46 18.27 -5.44
N SER A 666 63.42 17.45 -5.22
CA SER A 666 63.30 16.27 -4.30
C SER A 666 63.20 16.35 -2.76
N SER A 667 61.99 15.99 -2.28
CA SER A 667 61.63 14.98 -1.23
C SER A 667 61.87 15.17 0.29
N SER A 668 60.90 14.65 1.07
CA SER A 668 60.91 14.27 2.52
C SER A 668 61.10 15.40 3.55
N GLU A 669 60.12 15.71 4.41
CA GLU A 669 59.84 15.10 5.76
C GLU A 669 60.87 15.52 6.84
N SER A 670 60.53 15.85 8.10
CA SER A 670 59.34 15.51 8.94
C SER A 670 59.05 16.54 10.07
N GLU A 671 57.88 16.37 10.74
CA GLU A 671 57.53 16.53 12.19
C GLU A 671 58.32 17.46 13.17
N ALA A 672 57.77 18.05 14.26
CA ALA A 672 56.40 18.21 14.81
C ALA A 672 56.39 19.26 15.99
N GLU A 673 55.43 19.16 16.94
CA GLU A 673 55.32 19.90 18.25
C GLU A 673 54.97 21.42 18.23
N GLN A 674 54.58 22.08 19.35
CA GLN A 674 53.43 21.82 20.27
C GLN A 674 53.11 23.04 21.20
N LYS A 675 51.90 23.06 21.81
CA LYS A 675 51.50 23.71 23.11
C LYS A 675 51.45 25.28 23.31
N LYS A 676 50.20 25.76 23.50
CA LYS A 676 49.65 26.57 24.65
C LYS A 676 50.06 28.06 24.97
N LYS A 677 49.07 28.96 24.77
CA LYS A 677 48.49 29.98 25.72
C LYS A 677 49.36 31.00 26.49
N LYS A 678 49.06 32.31 26.33
CA LYS A 678 48.61 33.20 27.46
C LYS A 678 47.84 34.48 27.04
N LYS A 679 47.17 35.08 28.05
CA LYS A 679 46.18 36.20 28.05
C LYS A 679 46.78 37.58 27.66
N THR A 680 45.99 38.63 27.35
CA THR A 680 45.35 39.52 28.37
C THR A 680 44.13 40.37 27.91
N LYS A 681 43.17 40.57 28.86
CA LYS A 681 42.30 41.75 29.18
C LYS A 681 41.78 42.63 28.00
N LYS A 682 40.49 42.95 27.88
CA LYS A 682 39.57 43.58 28.88
C LYS A 682 38.08 43.22 28.68
N ALA A 683 37.24 43.69 29.60
CA ALA A 683 35.76 43.75 29.61
C ALA A 683 35.34 45.21 30.00
N PRO A 684 34.05 45.63 30.22
CA PRO A 684 32.83 44.81 30.39
C PRO A 684 31.44 45.38 29.95
N LEU A 685 30.43 44.49 29.86
CA LEU A 685 28.97 44.71 30.12
C LEU A 685 28.20 45.73 29.21
N LYS A 686 26.85 45.76 29.12
CA LYS A 686 25.77 45.09 29.88
C LYS A 686 24.52 44.78 29.01
N LYS A 687 23.60 43.96 29.55
CA LYS A 687 22.35 43.45 28.93
C LYS A 687 21.24 44.51 28.78
N ASN A 688 20.26 44.26 27.89
CA ASN A 688 18.85 44.01 28.31
C ASN A 688 17.92 43.46 27.19
N LYS A 689 16.72 43.02 27.58
CA LYS A 689 15.61 42.52 26.74
C LYS A 689 14.50 43.59 26.62
N LEU A 690 13.63 43.54 25.60
CA LEU A 690 12.18 43.15 25.68
C LEU A 690 11.37 43.51 24.39
N THR A 691 10.31 42.72 24.14
CA THR A 691 9.02 43.00 23.41
C THR A 691 8.94 43.63 22.00
N ALA A 692 8.38 42.82 21.08
CA ALA A 692 7.11 43.00 20.31
C ALA A 692 6.82 44.27 19.46
N GLY A 693 6.19 44.07 18.29
CA GLY A 693 5.48 45.14 17.55
C GLY A 693 5.36 44.98 16.02
N ASP A 694 4.25 44.35 15.56
CA ASP A 694 3.58 44.56 14.26
C ASP A 694 4.31 44.42 12.89
N ARG A 695 3.61 44.80 11.80
CA ARG A 695 3.65 44.19 10.46
C ARG A 695 3.83 45.20 9.30
N TYR A 696 4.10 44.61 8.13
CA TYR A 696 3.90 45.09 6.75
C TYR A 696 5.10 45.73 6.03
N GLY A 697 5.27 45.35 4.76
CA GLY A 697 6.40 45.69 3.90
C GLY A 697 6.76 44.56 2.93
N GLU A 698 5.95 44.33 1.89
CA GLU A 698 6.32 43.43 0.78
C GLU A 698 7.28 44.11 -0.19
N VAL A 699 8.24 43.35 -0.74
CA VAL A 699 8.76 43.48 -2.12
C VAL A 699 9.56 42.19 -2.48
N PRO A 700 9.52 41.69 -3.74
CA PRO A 700 9.83 40.29 -4.02
C PRO A 700 11.28 40.01 -4.49
N PRO A 701 11.79 38.76 -4.35
CA PRO A 701 13.05 38.32 -4.95
C PRO A 701 12.90 37.93 -6.43
N ALA A 702 13.87 38.28 -7.26
CA ALA A 702 13.92 37.92 -8.66
C ALA A 702 14.18 36.42 -8.90
N ARG A 703 13.56 35.83 -9.93
CA ARG A 703 13.80 34.44 -10.35
C ARG A 703 14.69 34.36 -11.59
N GLN A 704 15.92 33.88 -11.43
CA GLN A 704 16.75 33.43 -12.55
C GLN A 704 16.29 32.00 -12.95
N LEU A 705 15.59 31.83 -14.07
CA LEU A 705 15.19 30.49 -14.54
C LEU A 705 16.35 29.82 -15.29
N CYS A 706 16.86 28.71 -14.75
CA CYS A 706 17.62 27.72 -15.51
C CYS A 706 16.71 26.53 -15.82
N VAL A 707 16.41 26.28 -17.10
CA VAL A 707 15.47 25.23 -17.53
C VAL A 707 16.21 24.07 -18.16
N GLN A 708 16.55 23.06 -17.35
CA GLN A 708 16.93 21.74 -17.85
C GLN A 708 15.67 20.87 -18.01
N MET A 709 15.48 20.27 -19.19
CA MET A 709 14.29 19.48 -19.49
C MET A 709 14.39 18.04 -18.96
N PHE A 710 13.72 17.78 -17.83
CA PHE A 710 13.30 16.42 -17.47
C PHE A 710 12.01 16.03 -18.21
N PRO A 711 11.76 14.72 -18.45
CA PRO A 711 10.61 14.27 -19.24
C PRO A 711 9.30 14.34 -18.44
N VAL A 712 8.28 14.96 -19.01
CA VAL A 712 6.89 14.82 -18.55
C VAL A 712 6.27 13.63 -19.27
N SER A 713 5.66 12.71 -18.52
CA SER A 713 4.93 11.56 -19.05
C SER A 713 3.59 11.38 -18.33
N LEU A 714 2.55 12.01 -18.88
CA LEU A 714 1.16 11.56 -18.77
C LEU A 714 0.77 11.01 -20.15
N SER A 715 -0.02 9.94 -20.28
CA SER A 715 -0.61 9.11 -19.23
C SER A 715 -0.78 7.64 -19.67
N SER A 716 -0.88 6.74 -18.69
CA SER A 716 -1.88 5.67 -18.64
C SER A 716 -2.08 5.31 -17.16
N SER A 717 -3.15 4.62 -16.79
CA SER A 717 -3.66 4.61 -15.41
C SER A 717 -2.83 3.81 -14.40
N ARG A 718 -1.75 4.41 -13.88
CA ARG A 718 -1.13 4.07 -12.58
C ARG A 718 -0.90 5.36 -11.78
N VAL A 719 -1.21 5.34 -10.49
CA VAL A 719 -1.25 6.56 -9.65
C VAL A 719 0.16 6.95 -9.18
N CYS A 720 0.77 7.94 -9.81
CA CYS A 720 2.04 8.52 -9.35
C CYS A 720 1.83 9.53 -8.21
N VAL A 721 1.82 9.06 -6.96
CA VAL A 721 1.73 9.94 -5.78
C VAL A 721 3.09 10.60 -5.50
N SER A 722 3.23 11.87 -5.87
CA SER A 722 4.32 12.73 -5.38
C SER A 722 4.17 12.94 -3.86
N HIS A 723 5.26 12.79 -3.10
CA HIS A 723 5.22 12.90 -1.63
C HIS A 723 4.91 14.33 -1.13
N SER A 724 3.63 14.58 -0.85
CA SER A 724 3.17 15.67 0.01
C SER A 724 2.01 15.15 0.87
N GLN A 725 2.34 14.62 2.05
CA GLN A 725 1.36 14.05 2.99
C GLN A 725 0.53 15.15 3.67
N GLN A 726 -0.54 15.60 3.01
CA GLN A 726 -1.71 16.11 3.71
C GLN A 726 -2.66 14.93 3.92
N LEU A 727 -2.96 14.61 5.19
CA LEU A 727 -4.03 13.66 5.48
C LEU A 727 -5.36 14.32 5.13
N ILE A 728 -6.06 13.74 4.16
CA ILE A 728 -7.50 13.91 4.01
C ILE A 728 -8.13 12.84 4.91
N ASP A 729 -9.02 13.29 5.79
CA ASP A 729 -9.63 12.46 6.82
C ASP A 729 -10.76 11.60 6.22
N CYS A 730 -10.41 10.42 5.69
CA CYS A 730 -11.35 9.48 5.08
C CYS A 730 -12.10 8.65 6.13
N GLY A 731 -12.67 9.31 7.13
CA GLY A 731 -13.58 8.70 8.09
C GLY A 731 -14.90 8.29 7.43
N GLY A 732 -15.09 6.97 7.23
CA GLY A 732 -16.39 6.39 6.90
C GLY A 732 -16.68 6.15 5.42
N LEU A 733 -16.00 5.17 4.79
CA LEU A 733 -16.51 4.53 3.57
C LEU A 733 -16.08 3.06 3.39
N PHE A 734 -16.04 2.30 4.48
CA PHE A 734 -16.07 0.82 4.45
C PHE A 734 -17.42 0.33 4.98
N ARG A 735 -18.40 0.17 4.09
CA ARG A 735 -19.47 -0.80 4.33
C ARG A 735 -18.93 -2.18 3.97
N VAL A 736 -18.91 -3.10 4.92
CA VAL A 736 -18.92 -4.54 4.61
C VAL A 736 -20.12 -4.77 3.68
N SER A 737 -19.92 -5.44 2.55
CA SER A 737 -21.01 -5.78 1.64
C SER A 737 -21.78 -6.98 2.18
N LEU A 738 -22.54 -6.78 3.26
CA LEU A 738 -23.49 -7.77 3.76
C LEU A 738 -24.46 -8.11 2.63
N GLN A 739 -24.31 -9.30 2.06
CA GLN A 739 -25.17 -9.77 0.98
C GLN A 739 -26.49 -10.21 1.59
N VAL A 740 -27.47 -9.30 1.56
CA VAL A 740 -28.85 -9.56 1.95
C VAL A 740 -29.41 -10.67 1.06
N THR A 741 -29.87 -11.74 1.69
CA THR A 741 -30.37 -12.94 1.01
C THR A 741 -31.87 -13.09 1.17
N THR A 742 -32.47 -13.99 0.40
CA THR A 742 -33.87 -14.41 0.59
C THR A 742 -33.92 -15.56 1.61
N PRO A 743 -34.87 -15.59 2.56
CA PRO A 743 -34.98 -16.69 3.51
C PRO A 743 -35.38 -17.98 2.79
N SER A 744 -34.60 -19.04 3.00
CA SER A 744 -34.81 -20.35 2.35
C SER A 744 -36.02 -21.14 2.89
N PHE A 745 -36.55 -20.76 4.05
CA PHE A 745 -37.73 -21.40 4.63
C PHE A 745 -38.53 -20.42 5.51
N GLY A 746 -39.82 -20.25 5.22
CA GLY A 746 -40.73 -19.43 6.02
C GLY A 746 -42.16 -19.42 5.46
N PRO A 747 -43.20 -19.55 6.29
CA PRO A 747 -44.58 -19.50 5.83
C PRO A 747 -44.98 -18.06 5.48
N VAL A 748 -45.21 -17.80 4.20
CA VAL A 748 -45.76 -16.51 3.73
C VAL A 748 -47.18 -16.35 4.24
N LYS A 749 -47.43 -15.31 5.04
CA LYS A 749 -48.77 -14.95 5.53
C LYS A 749 -49.36 -13.88 4.63
N THR A 750 -50.51 -14.17 4.03
CA THR A 750 -51.35 -13.18 3.37
C THR A 750 -52.30 -12.51 4.36
N TYR A 751 -52.45 -11.21 4.18
CA TYR A 751 -53.31 -10.31 4.94
C TYR A 751 -54.32 -9.68 3.97
N GLU A 752 -55.51 -9.34 4.45
CA GLU A 752 -56.51 -8.64 3.63
C GLU A 752 -56.33 -7.12 3.70
N LEU A 753 -56.43 -6.44 2.56
CA LEU A 753 -56.27 -4.99 2.41
C LEU A 753 -57.59 -4.31 2.02
N LEU A 754 -58.38 -4.97 1.15
CA LEU A 754 -59.69 -4.52 0.70
C LEU A 754 -60.58 -5.73 0.39
N HIS A 755 -61.74 -5.83 1.03
CA HIS A 755 -62.70 -6.90 0.81
C HIS A 755 -63.60 -6.59 -0.40
N HIS A 756 -64.00 -7.59 -1.19
CA HIS A 756 -64.73 -7.37 -2.45
C HIS A 756 -66.03 -6.54 -2.27
N MET A 757 -66.72 -6.70 -1.14
CA MET A 757 -67.93 -5.92 -0.81
C MET A 757 -67.65 -4.43 -0.52
N THR A 758 -66.49 -4.08 0.02
CA THR A 758 -66.12 -2.67 0.30
C THR A 758 -65.41 -2.02 -0.88
N GLY A 759 -64.68 -2.80 -1.68
CA GLY A 759 -64.07 -2.37 -2.94
C GLY A 759 -65.00 -2.38 -4.17
N LYS A 760 -66.32 -2.50 -3.98
CA LYS A 760 -67.33 -2.53 -5.06
C LYS A 760 -67.03 -3.53 -6.20
N GLY A 761 -66.42 -4.66 -5.87
CA GLY A 761 -65.96 -5.66 -6.85
C GLY A 761 -64.44 -5.82 -6.90
N LEU A 762 -63.66 -4.77 -6.60
CA LEU A 762 -62.22 -4.91 -6.39
C LEU A 762 -61.95 -5.54 -5.02
N SER A 763 -61.07 -6.52 -4.96
CA SER A 763 -60.50 -7.01 -3.71
C SER A 763 -58.97 -6.98 -3.74
N ALA A 764 -58.35 -6.77 -2.59
CA ALA A 764 -56.91 -6.63 -2.45
C ALA A 764 -56.41 -7.40 -1.21
N LYS A 765 -55.36 -8.19 -1.38
CA LYS A 765 -54.65 -8.93 -0.30
C LYS A 765 -53.16 -8.65 -0.43
N TYR A 766 -52.41 -8.66 0.67
CA TYR A 766 -50.96 -8.37 0.64
C TYR A 766 -50.14 -9.37 1.45
N HIS A 767 -48.86 -9.49 1.15
CA HIS A 767 -47.90 -10.22 1.96
C HIS A 767 -46.48 -9.64 1.84
N PHE A 768 -45.65 -9.93 2.84
CA PHE A 768 -44.23 -9.63 2.83
C PHE A 768 -43.47 -10.83 2.23
N PRO A 769 -42.84 -10.71 1.04
CA PRO A 769 -42.04 -11.79 0.45
C PRO A 769 -40.67 -11.98 1.12
N ARG A 770 -40.25 -11.05 1.99
CA ARG A 770 -38.91 -11.02 2.64
C ARG A 770 -37.74 -11.10 1.65
N GLN A 771 -37.92 -10.51 0.48
CA GLN A 771 -36.90 -10.35 -0.55
C GLN A 771 -36.37 -8.91 -0.51
N PRO A 772 -35.08 -8.66 -0.85
CA PRO A 772 -34.57 -7.30 -0.97
C PRO A 772 -35.39 -6.51 -1.99
N CYS A 773 -35.78 -5.29 -1.66
CA CYS A 773 -36.61 -4.46 -2.53
C CYS A 773 -35.82 -4.03 -3.78
N LEU A 774 -36.43 -4.25 -4.96
CA LEU A 774 -35.83 -3.94 -6.26
C LEU A 774 -35.59 -2.45 -6.48
N TYR A 775 -36.29 -1.58 -5.74
CA TYR A 775 -36.21 -0.13 -5.91
C TYR A 775 -35.11 0.52 -5.06
N GLN A 776 -35.04 0.19 -3.76
CA GLN A 776 -34.03 0.73 -2.82
C GLN A 776 -33.76 -0.27 -1.68
N PRO A 777 -32.48 -0.47 -1.25
CA PRO A 777 -32.15 -1.39 -0.15
C PRO A 777 -32.72 -1.02 1.23
N SER A 778 -33.18 0.22 1.42
CA SER A 778 -33.82 0.71 2.65
C SER A 778 -35.34 0.48 2.68
N MET A 779 -35.95 0.07 1.57
CA MET A 779 -37.38 -0.18 1.49
C MET A 779 -37.70 -1.65 1.75
N VAL A 780 -38.78 -1.91 2.49
CA VAL A 780 -39.37 -3.24 2.62
C VAL A 780 -40.21 -3.52 1.37
N ALA A 781 -39.96 -4.66 0.73
CA ALA A 781 -40.78 -5.14 -0.38
C ALA A 781 -42.13 -5.65 0.14
N VAL A 782 -43.22 -5.30 -0.53
CA VAL A 782 -44.57 -5.81 -0.27
C VAL A 782 -45.20 -6.25 -1.59
N GLN A 783 -45.83 -7.42 -1.62
CA GLN A 783 -46.59 -7.88 -2.77
C GLN A 783 -48.09 -7.76 -2.48
N VAL A 784 -48.84 -7.21 -3.43
CA VAL A 784 -50.29 -7.01 -3.36
C VAL A 784 -50.93 -7.79 -4.51
N ILE A 785 -51.92 -8.61 -4.17
CA ILE A 785 -52.73 -9.41 -5.09
C ILE A 785 -54.07 -8.70 -5.21
N LEU A 786 -54.39 -8.25 -6.43
CA LEU A 786 -55.63 -7.56 -6.79
C LEU A 786 -56.50 -8.53 -7.58
N THR A 787 -57.76 -8.70 -7.19
CA THR A 787 -58.71 -9.60 -7.87
C THR A 787 -60.02 -8.87 -8.15
N ASN A 788 -60.49 -8.94 -9.40
CA ASN A 788 -61.81 -8.46 -9.79
C ASN A 788 -62.86 -9.54 -9.50
N SER A 789 -63.90 -9.17 -8.77
CA SER A 789 -65.04 -10.01 -8.41
C SER A 789 -66.36 -9.29 -8.75
N SER A 790 -66.37 -8.57 -9.88
CA SER A 790 -67.55 -7.96 -10.50
C SER A 790 -67.75 -8.45 -11.93
N ASP A 791 -68.98 -8.30 -12.43
CA ASP A 791 -69.40 -8.74 -13.77
C ASP A 791 -68.85 -7.86 -14.91
N HIS A 792 -68.01 -6.86 -14.59
CA HIS A 792 -67.48 -5.87 -15.53
C HIS A 792 -65.95 -5.73 -15.38
N SER A 793 -65.26 -5.29 -16.43
CA SER A 793 -63.81 -5.06 -16.37
C SER A 793 -63.48 -3.75 -15.65
N LEU A 794 -62.65 -3.81 -14.62
CA LEU A 794 -62.16 -2.63 -13.90
C LEU A 794 -61.00 -1.99 -14.68
N GLU A 795 -60.99 -0.66 -14.78
CA GLU A 795 -59.99 0.10 -15.54
C GLU A 795 -59.17 1.04 -14.65
N GLU A 796 -57.95 1.34 -15.09
CA GLU A 796 -57.01 2.32 -14.50
C GLU A 796 -56.73 2.11 -13.00
N ILE A 797 -56.40 0.87 -12.58
CA ILE A 797 -56.12 0.58 -11.17
C ILE A 797 -54.73 1.11 -10.78
N HIS A 798 -54.66 2.07 -9.85
CA HIS A 798 -53.43 2.74 -9.42
C HIS A 798 -53.44 3.10 -7.92
N ILE A 799 -52.31 3.64 -7.43
CA ILE A 799 -52.23 4.24 -6.08
C ILE A 799 -52.44 5.75 -6.21
N GLY A 800 -53.44 6.27 -5.50
CA GLY A 800 -53.86 7.66 -5.51
C GLY A 800 -53.17 8.54 -4.46
N ASP A 801 -53.93 9.47 -3.89
CA ASP A 801 -53.39 10.55 -3.07
C ASP A 801 -52.78 10.06 -1.75
N ARG A 802 -51.71 10.73 -1.34
CA ARG A 802 -50.85 10.31 -0.22
C ARG A 802 -51.10 11.18 1.01
N SER A 803 -51.54 10.58 2.11
CA SER A 803 -51.59 11.28 3.40
C SER A 803 -50.16 11.69 3.82
N PRO A 804 -49.90 12.95 4.21
CA PRO A 804 -48.55 13.48 4.28
C PRO A 804 -47.73 13.04 5.52
N ALA A 805 -46.41 13.05 5.32
CA ALA A 805 -45.38 13.38 6.32
C ALA A 805 -44.68 12.31 7.20
N SER A 806 -44.63 11.01 6.83
CA SER A 806 -43.62 10.11 7.45
C SER A 806 -43.04 8.94 6.63
N LEU A 807 -43.67 8.46 5.55
CA LEU A 807 -43.29 7.19 4.90
C LEU A 807 -43.14 7.34 3.37
N ASN A 808 -42.04 6.85 2.79
CA ASN A 808 -41.84 6.85 1.33
C ASN A 808 -42.39 5.57 0.69
N ILE A 809 -43.43 5.69 -0.14
CA ILE A 809 -44.05 4.56 -0.84
C ILE A 809 -43.69 4.59 -2.33
N HIS A 810 -42.94 3.58 -2.79
CA HIS A 810 -42.77 3.31 -4.21
C HIS A 810 -43.98 2.51 -4.73
N CYS A 811 -44.76 3.16 -5.59
CA CYS A 811 -45.99 2.60 -6.14
C CYS A 811 -45.70 1.54 -7.23
N PHE A 812 -46.71 0.73 -7.57
CA PHE A 812 -46.70 -0.14 -8.75
C PHE A 812 -47.22 0.61 -9.99
N ASN A 813 -46.96 0.09 -11.18
CA ASN A 813 -47.45 0.67 -12.44
C ASN A 813 -48.98 0.51 -12.57
N THR A 814 -49.67 1.54 -13.07
CA THR A 814 -51.12 1.50 -13.32
C THR A 814 -51.53 0.28 -14.15
N ILE A 815 -52.51 -0.48 -13.67
CA ILE A 815 -53.12 -1.60 -14.40
C ILE A 815 -54.21 -1.01 -15.30
N GLU A 816 -53.98 -1.04 -16.62
CA GLU A 816 -54.89 -0.44 -17.60
C GLU A 816 -56.30 -1.04 -17.54
N ARG A 817 -56.41 -2.38 -17.48
CA ARG A 817 -57.69 -3.10 -17.45
C ARG A 817 -57.56 -4.47 -16.77
N LEU A 818 -58.55 -4.85 -15.96
CA LEU A 818 -58.63 -6.12 -15.22
C LEU A 818 -60.01 -6.77 -15.46
N GLU A 819 -60.04 -7.85 -16.23
CA GLU A 819 -61.28 -8.57 -16.60
C GLU A 819 -61.98 -9.22 -15.39
N PRO A 820 -63.28 -9.57 -15.49
CA PRO A 820 -64.00 -10.34 -14.47
C PRO A 820 -63.27 -11.63 -14.05
N GLU A 821 -63.35 -11.97 -12.76
CA GLU A 821 -62.66 -13.10 -12.10
C GLU A 821 -61.12 -13.13 -12.18
N ALA A 822 -60.49 -12.20 -12.90
CA ALA A 822 -59.04 -12.14 -13.06
C ALA A 822 -58.33 -11.62 -11.80
N SER A 823 -57.12 -12.13 -11.56
CA SER A 823 -56.24 -11.68 -10.47
C SER A 823 -54.83 -11.35 -10.95
N VAL A 824 -54.25 -10.25 -10.45
CA VAL A 824 -52.92 -9.76 -10.79
C VAL A 824 -52.12 -9.46 -9.52
N THR A 825 -50.88 -9.93 -9.46
CA THR A 825 -49.95 -9.64 -8.37
C THR A 825 -48.99 -8.52 -8.76
N VAL A 826 -48.95 -7.44 -7.98
CA VAL A 826 -48.05 -6.31 -8.13
C VAL A 826 -47.08 -6.21 -6.94
N SER A 827 -45.90 -5.61 -7.16
CA SER A 827 -44.91 -5.35 -6.10
C SER A 827 -44.80 -3.85 -5.83
N MET A 828 -44.74 -3.47 -4.56
CA MET A 828 -44.52 -2.11 -4.09
C MET A 828 -43.40 -2.07 -3.05
N GLY A 829 -42.76 -0.91 -2.88
CA GLY A 829 -41.75 -0.68 -1.86
C GLY A 829 -42.27 0.29 -0.80
N ILE A 830 -42.05 0.01 0.49
CA ILE A 830 -42.37 0.93 1.58
C ILE A 830 -41.14 1.15 2.44
N ASP A 831 -40.68 2.39 2.53
CA ASP A 831 -39.74 2.87 3.53
C ASP A 831 -40.48 3.05 4.86
N PHE A 832 -40.17 2.20 5.83
CA PHE A 832 -40.72 2.28 7.18
C PHE A 832 -39.84 3.07 8.16
N SER A 833 -38.64 3.49 7.75
CA SER A 833 -37.68 4.25 8.57
C SER A 833 -37.56 3.71 10.02
N ASP A 834 -37.32 2.40 10.13
CA ASP A 834 -37.23 1.61 11.36
C ASP A 834 -38.44 1.73 12.33
N SER A 835 -39.60 2.12 11.80
CA SER A 835 -40.83 2.35 12.57
C SER A 835 -41.93 1.33 12.26
N THR A 836 -42.81 1.09 13.24
CA THR A 836 -44.02 0.26 13.09
C THR A 836 -45.28 1.08 12.80
N GLN A 837 -45.13 2.30 12.26
CA GLN A 837 -46.24 3.11 11.79
C GLN A 837 -46.95 2.45 10.59
N ALA A 838 -48.26 2.64 10.48
CA ALA A 838 -49.03 2.15 9.35
C ALA A 838 -48.86 3.08 8.13
N ALA A 839 -48.50 2.49 7.00
CA ALA A 839 -48.46 3.17 5.70
C ALA A 839 -49.89 3.29 5.16
N ASN A 840 -50.44 4.50 5.17
CA ASN A 840 -51.79 4.79 4.66
C ASN A 840 -51.70 5.32 3.22
N PHE A 841 -52.52 4.80 2.31
CA PHE A 841 -52.60 5.24 0.92
C PHE A 841 -53.98 4.96 0.34
N GLN A 842 -54.27 5.54 -0.83
CA GLN A 842 -55.51 5.25 -1.57
C GLN A 842 -55.24 4.28 -2.72
N LEU A 843 -56.13 3.32 -2.90
CA LEU A 843 -56.17 2.40 -4.03
C LEU A 843 -57.33 2.85 -4.92
N CYS A 844 -57.03 3.30 -6.13
CA CYS A 844 -57.98 3.97 -7.01
C CYS A 844 -58.24 3.13 -8.26
N THR A 845 -59.47 3.16 -8.76
CA THR A 845 -59.85 2.80 -10.12
C THR A 845 -60.22 4.07 -10.89
N LYS A 846 -60.61 3.92 -12.15
CA LYS A 846 -61.19 4.98 -13.00
C LYS A 846 -62.40 5.71 -12.38
N GLU A 847 -63.17 5.04 -11.52
CA GLU A 847 -64.45 5.56 -11.00
C GLU A 847 -64.51 5.69 -9.46
N ASP A 848 -63.69 4.94 -8.72
CA ASP A 848 -63.77 4.82 -7.26
C ASP A 848 -62.40 4.88 -6.56
N GLN A 849 -62.41 5.31 -5.30
CA GLN A 849 -61.20 5.47 -4.48
C GLN A 849 -61.36 4.81 -3.10
N PHE A 850 -60.40 3.97 -2.71
CA PHE A 850 -60.46 3.17 -1.49
C PHE A 850 -59.25 3.45 -0.59
N SER A 851 -59.47 4.10 0.56
CA SER A 851 -58.42 4.31 1.56
C SER A 851 -58.05 3.01 2.27
N VAL A 852 -56.78 2.64 2.23
CA VAL A 852 -56.23 1.38 2.79
C VAL A 852 -54.97 1.64 3.62
N SER A 853 -54.58 0.70 4.47
CA SER A 853 -53.37 0.82 5.30
C SER A 853 -52.63 -0.50 5.49
N ILE A 854 -51.29 -0.42 5.55
CA ILE A 854 -50.39 -1.55 5.77
C ILE A 854 -49.51 -1.27 7.00
N GLN A 855 -49.59 -2.12 8.01
CA GLN A 855 -48.73 -2.04 9.20
C GLN A 855 -47.79 -3.26 9.26
N PRO A 856 -46.46 -3.07 9.41
CA PRO A 856 -45.51 -4.15 9.53
C PRO A 856 -45.41 -4.65 10.97
N ALA A 857 -45.19 -5.95 11.15
CA ALA A 857 -44.65 -6.48 12.40
C ALA A 857 -43.13 -6.27 12.41
N VAL A 858 -42.53 -6.07 13.59
CA VAL A 858 -41.08 -5.81 13.75
C VAL A 858 -40.21 -6.83 13.00
N GLY A 859 -40.58 -8.11 13.01
CA GLY A 859 -39.85 -9.17 12.31
C GLY A 859 -39.91 -9.14 10.78
N GLU A 860 -40.79 -8.33 10.17
CA GLU A 860 -40.84 -8.11 8.72
C GLU A 860 -39.99 -6.90 8.27
N LEU A 861 -39.48 -6.10 9.23
CA LEU A 861 -38.49 -5.04 9.00
C LEU A 861 -37.05 -5.59 8.99
N LEU A 862 -36.83 -6.81 9.49
CA LEU A 862 -35.52 -7.43 9.63
C LEU A 862 -35.17 -8.27 8.38
N MET A 863 -34.11 -7.86 7.67
CA MET A 863 -33.60 -8.58 6.51
C MET A 863 -32.54 -9.62 6.90
N PRO A 864 -32.62 -10.88 6.43
CA PRO A 864 -31.61 -11.89 6.72
C PRO A 864 -30.34 -11.66 5.89
N SER A 865 -29.18 -11.69 6.55
CA SER A 865 -27.87 -11.67 5.91
C SER A 865 -27.16 -13.00 6.09
N THR A 866 -26.51 -13.48 5.04
CA THR A 866 -25.46 -14.48 5.16
C THR A 866 -24.15 -13.81 5.60
N MET A 867 -23.36 -14.52 6.40
CA MET A 867 -22.00 -14.14 6.81
C MET A 867 -21.16 -15.43 6.97
N THR A 868 -19.83 -15.33 6.87
CA THR A 868 -18.95 -16.48 7.10
C THR A 868 -18.78 -16.75 8.59
N GLU A 869 -18.37 -17.97 8.97
CA GLU A 869 -18.06 -18.31 10.36
C GLU A 869 -16.88 -17.49 10.91
N GLU A 870 -15.91 -17.14 10.06
CA GLU A 870 -14.82 -16.23 10.42
C GLU A 870 -15.32 -14.81 10.72
N ASP A 871 -16.21 -14.27 9.87
CA ASP A 871 -16.70 -12.90 10.04
C ASP A 871 -17.65 -12.79 11.23
N PHE A 872 -18.51 -13.79 11.43
CA PHE A 872 -19.28 -13.95 12.67
C PHE A 872 -18.39 -13.99 13.91
N SER A 873 -17.25 -14.70 13.84
CA SER A 873 -16.29 -14.80 14.95
C SER A 873 -15.48 -13.51 15.19
N LYS A 874 -15.25 -12.69 14.17
CA LYS A 874 -14.66 -11.34 14.29
C LYS A 874 -15.67 -10.39 14.96
N GLU A 875 -16.87 -10.30 14.40
CA GLU A 875 -17.98 -9.49 14.93
C GLU A 875 -18.35 -9.90 16.36
N GLN A 876 -18.26 -11.18 16.74
CA GLN A 876 -18.45 -11.65 18.13
C GLN A 876 -17.53 -10.95 19.15
N GLY A 877 -16.40 -10.38 18.73
CA GLY A 877 -15.51 -9.57 19.56
C GLY A 877 -16.03 -8.15 19.82
N ASP A 878 -16.57 -7.49 18.80
CA ASP A 878 -17.06 -6.09 18.85
C ASP A 878 -18.54 -5.98 19.23
N VAL A 879 -19.33 -7.05 19.04
CA VAL A 879 -20.72 -7.20 19.50
C VAL A 879 -20.73 -7.43 21.02
N ASP A 880 -20.27 -6.44 21.80
CA ASP A 880 -20.27 -6.45 23.28
C ASP A 880 -21.68 -6.14 23.86
N LEU A 881 -22.68 -6.88 23.34
CA LEU A 881 -24.13 -6.70 23.52
C LEU A 881 -24.71 -5.36 23.00
N HIS A 882 -23.94 -4.54 22.28
CA HIS A 882 -24.34 -3.14 21.99
C HIS A 882 -25.26 -2.93 20.78
N GLN A 883 -25.38 -3.87 19.84
CA GLN A 883 -26.17 -3.68 18.60
C GLN A 883 -27.00 -4.90 18.16
N CYS A 884 -27.06 -5.99 18.94
CA CYS A 884 -27.75 -7.22 18.52
C CYS A 884 -28.68 -7.79 19.61
N LEU A 885 -29.81 -7.11 19.84
CA LEU A 885 -31.10 -7.72 20.22
C LEU A 885 -32.27 -6.75 20.03
#